data_AF-T1FQC1-F1
#
_entry.id   AF-T1FQC1-F1
#
_cell.length_a   1.000
_cell.length_b   1.000
_cell.length_c   1.000
_cell.angle_alpha   90.00
_cell.angle_beta   90.00
_cell.angle_gamma   90.00
#
_symmetry.space_group_name_H-M   'P 1'
#
loop_
_entity.id
_entity.type
_entity.pdbx_description
1 polymer ?
#
loop_
_entity_poly.entity_id
_entity_poly.type
_entity_poly.pdbx_seq_one_letter_code
_entity_poly.pdbx_strand_id
1 'polypeptide(L)'
;MSAWSKEILAGVDTFHINGCPGQIAIFGTHAEAIIMGADKHDVILAVAQYNNGRIAVFSHDSYGYEICQLGGNDPNRNGGDNDDGSNSGDSSSEDGEECENDENVNLVLHKNLRKWLTFDKKPDNELKILEVADISEDIDFEKLMTYDIVVCYCPEEKCPSNLIEEYLKAGGALVHATTPWGFIQLNPNMTIIDFPYLRILHAAGITLLGGVAELGGRKCLPTNNAKLNEARLTFSFHDQDDIVRFLENTHQLAKLNKNKCFDQCEQNDLVCNLWPRVCESVEKMCPSNGIKSENIFQKLILDTWNNIVCMRNECCKAPGIKVFPGDFEDLPPLIDKEVHFESKFEEVHVTSCYVPAGREVTVEVKRLVNNWKILIGAHTDCLDLVKVNRWPVICKKIDLLQSGSVTFSSPYGGCLYFMSSNRGDGVIDATVRNVVPCPEFDLSDPATAKNWSERNNCPGLWANLSGKHVIFTFPRASILKLDDPTNILKMFDELIGHYHNLRQTDVNDYRKIWIVADKQPVAGYMHAGYPIVTHLDVANDNEECFLLKESSFKKGLFWGIFHEIGHNMQLPEWTFEGTGEVTCNIFTLYGMQMMCGIDPWIHPWLKDNLPRALKYLNEVEPSFEEWKSCPEVGLFVFAQLIKYFGWDMLKKLFASFKSYRPKLNSEQDKIDRWFLISSELSGFNLAPLAYLWAIPLSVGARDVMAKQPIFQFPEKDPLLDLVPGRVNHVKNYFLK
;
A
#
# COMPACT_ATOMS: atom_id res chain seq x y z
N MET A 1 2.92 -39.93 5.21
CA MET A 1 3.83 -39.91 4.05
C MET A 1 3.24 -40.75 2.94
N SER A 2 3.17 -40.19 1.73
CA SER A 2 2.75 -40.88 0.52
C SER A 2 3.83 -41.87 0.06
N ALA A 3 3.63 -42.52 -1.08
CA ALA A 3 4.71 -43.27 -1.73
C ALA A 3 5.89 -42.37 -2.16
N TRP A 4 5.63 -41.15 -2.65
CA TRP A 4 6.66 -40.23 -3.13
C TRP A 4 7.50 -39.65 -1.99
N SER A 5 6.89 -39.19 -0.89
CA SER A 5 7.67 -38.70 0.27
C SER A 5 8.51 -39.81 0.89
N LYS A 6 8.01 -41.05 0.97
CA LYS A 6 8.79 -42.19 1.49
C LYS A 6 10.02 -42.52 0.63
N GLU A 7 9.87 -42.40 -0.69
CA GLU A 7 10.97 -42.65 -1.63
C GLU A 7 12.03 -41.54 -1.56
N ILE A 8 11.60 -40.28 -1.59
CA ILE A 8 12.49 -39.12 -1.63
C ILE A 8 13.21 -38.92 -0.28
N LEU A 9 12.50 -39.11 0.84
CA LEU A 9 13.05 -38.91 2.19
C LEU A 9 13.70 -40.18 2.78
N ALA A 10 13.94 -41.22 1.97
CA ALA A 10 14.55 -42.45 2.45
C ALA A 10 15.96 -42.20 3.02
N GLY A 11 16.14 -42.40 4.34
CA GLY A 11 17.40 -42.15 5.04
C GLY A 11 17.69 -40.68 5.29
N VAL A 12 16.68 -39.81 5.22
CA VAL A 12 16.80 -38.36 5.40
C VAL A 12 15.84 -37.92 6.51
N ASP A 13 16.36 -37.80 7.73
CA ASP A 13 15.56 -37.44 8.92
C ASP A 13 15.53 -35.92 9.19
N THR A 14 16.51 -35.19 8.66
CA THR A 14 16.65 -33.73 8.75
C THR A 14 16.97 -33.14 7.38
N PHE A 15 16.65 -31.87 7.17
CA PHE A 15 16.98 -31.12 5.96
C PHE A 15 17.72 -29.85 6.34
N HIS A 16 18.91 -29.63 5.76
CA HIS A 16 19.71 -28.45 6.04
C HIS A 16 19.24 -27.29 5.18
N ILE A 17 18.95 -26.16 5.82
CA ILE A 17 18.48 -24.97 5.14
C ILE A 17 19.69 -24.23 4.55
N ASN A 18 19.64 -23.93 3.26
CA ASN A 18 20.63 -23.13 2.57
C ASN A 18 19.96 -21.86 2.05
N GLY A 19 20.56 -20.71 2.36
CA GLY A 19 20.03 -19.39 2.04
C GLY A 19 18.70 -19.08 2.73
N CYS A 20 17.87 -18.26 2.06
CA CYS A 20 16.56 -17.83 2.54
C CYS A 20 15.47 -18.29 1.55
N PRO A 21 14.93 -19.51 1.69
CA PRO A 21 13.95 -20.04 0.75
C PRO A 21 12.68 -19.20 0.68
N GLY A 22 12.10 -19.11 -0.50
CA GLY A 22 10.78 -18.51 -0.70
C GLY A 22 9.63 -19.46 -0.34
N GLN A 23 8.41 -18.98 -0.52
CA GLN A 23 7.21 -19.73 -0.23
C GLN A 23 6.69 -20.51 -1.46
N ILE A 24 6.33 -21.78 -1.28
CA ILE A 24 5.69 -22.63 -2.30
C ILE A 24 4.28 -23.00 -1.84
N ALA A 25 3.31 -23.04 -2.75
CA ALA A 25 1.95 -23.54 -2.47
C ALA A 25 1.52 -24.60 -3.47
N ILE A 26 0.72 -25.56 -3.00
CA ILE A 26 0.28 -26.73 -3.77
C ILE A 26 -1.24 -26.79 -3.81
N PHE A 27 -1.79 -26.94 -5.02
CA PHE A 27 -3.23 -27.01 -5.25
C PHE A 27 -3.67 -28.22 -6.08
N GLY A 28 -2.82 -28.73 -6.98
CA GLY A 28 -3.17 -29.85 -7.86
C GLY A 28 -3.14 -31.20 -7.15
N THR A 29 -4.00 -32.13 -7.59
CA THR A 29 -4.11 -33.47 -7.00
C THR A 29 -2.89 -34.36 -7.27
N HIS A 30 -2.10 -34.03 -8.28
CA HIS A 30 -0.88 -34.73 -8.72
C HIS A 30 0.41 -34.06 -8.22
N ALA A 31 0.31 -33.18 -7.21
CA ALA A 31 1.42 -32.49 -6.57
C ALA A 31 1.48 -32.77 -5.06
N GLU A 32 2.66 -32.69 -4.48
CA GLU A 32 2.94 -33.12 -3.12
C GLU A 32 4.04 -32.29 -2.44
N ALA A 33 3.82 -31.91 -1.18
CA ALA A 33 4.83 -31.28 -0.35
C ALA A 33 5.74 -32.34 0.27
N ILE A 34 7.06 -32.19 0.10
CA ILE A 34 8.07 -33.11 0.63
C ILE A 34 8.75 -32.53 1.86
N ILE A 35 9.10 -31.24 1.84
CA ILE A 35 9.77 -30.56 2.96
C ILE A 35 8.99 -29.31 3.32
N MET A 36 8.71 -29.16 4.62
CA MET A 36 7.99 -28.03 5.21
C MET A 36 8.96 -27.14 5.99
N GLY A 37 8.68 -25.84 6.06
CA GLY A 37 9.38 -24.85 6.86
C GLY A 37 9.10 -25.01 8.36
N ALA A 38 9.47 -23.98 9.15
CA ALA A 38 9.12 -23.98 10.57
C ALA A 38 7.62 -23.74 10.77
N ASP A 39 7.02 -22.91 9.91
CA ASP A 39 5.57 -22.86 9.73
C ASP A 39 5.11 -24.09 8.91
N LYS A 40 4.06 -24.76 9.38
CA LYS A 40 3.41 -25.91 8.73
C LYS A 40 2.75 -25.56 7.38
N HIS A 41 2.72 -24.28 7.00
CA HIS A 41 2.16 -23.79 5.74
C HIS A 41 3.23 -23.42 4.71
N ASP A 42 4.49 -23.30 5.11
CA ASP A 42 5.57 -23.00 4.20
C ASP A 42 6.14 -24.29 3.61
N VAL A 43 5.96 -24.49 2.31
CA VAL A 43 6.57 -25.60 1.59
C VAL A 43 7.92 -25.15 1.04
N ILE A 44 8.97 -25.91 1.33
CA ILE A 44 10.36 -25.66 0.88
C ILE A 44 10.71 -26.52 -0.34
N LEU A 45 10.19 -27.76 -0.37
CA LEU A 45 10.30 -28.68 -1.51
C LEU A 45 8.93 -29.25 -1.84
N ALA A 46 8.49 -29.02 -3.08
CA ALA A 46 7.30 -29.64 -3.66
C ALA A 46 7.68 -30.50 -4.86
N VAL A 47 6.91 -31.56 -5.12
CA VAL A 47 7.07 -32.40 -6.31
C VAL A 47 5.73 -32.63 -6.99
N ALA A 48 5.74 -32.86 -8.29
CA ALA A 48 4.54 -33.16 -9.06
C ALA A 48 4.80 -34.12 -10.20
N GLN A 49 3.77 -34.84 -10.60
CA GLN A 49 3.75 -35.55 -11.88
C GLN A 49 3.09 -34.67 -12.93
N TYR A 50 3.79 -34.45 -14.05
CA TYR A 50 3.28 -33.69 -15.19
C TYR A 50 3.26 -34.57 -16.43
N ASN A 51 2.07 -35.03 -16.83
CA ASN A 51 1.91 -36.04 -17.87
C ASN A 51 2.78 -37.28 -17.58
N ASN A 52 3.74 -37.59 -18.47
CA ASN A 52 4.68 -38.71 -18.31
C ASN A 52 5.95 -38.32 -17.55
N GLY A 53 6.17 -37.04 -17.28
CA GLY A 53 7.36 -36.50 -16.63
C GLY A 53 7.15 -36.18 -15.14
N ARG A 54 8.23 -35.75 -14.49
CA ARG A 54 8.24 -35.39 -13.07
C ARG A 54 8.90 -34.03 -12.85
N ILE A 55 8.36 -33.26 -11.91
CA ILE A 55 8.84 -31.93 -11.55
C ILE A 55 9.18 -31.91 -10.06
N ALA A 56 10.31 -31.30 -9.71
CA ALA A 56 10.64 -30.92 -8.34
C ALA A 56 10.85 -29.40 -8.27
N VAL A 57 10.35 -28.76 -7.21
CA VAL A 57 10.40 -27.31 -7.01
C VAL A 57 11.01 -27.01 -5.65
N PHE A 58 12.14 -26.32 -5.66
CA PHE A 58 12.73 -25.62 -4.53
C PHE A 58 12.52 -24.12 -4.69
N SER A 59 12.49 -23.39 -3.58
CA SER A 59 12.30 -21.95 -3.56
C SER A 59 13.58 -21.15 -3.28
N HIS A 60 14.75 -21.76 -3.51
CA HIS A 60 16.06 -21.12 -3.42
C HIS A 60 17.03 -21.71 -4.45
N ASP A 61 17.90 -20.87 -5.01
CA ASP A 61 18.87 -21.19 -6.06
C ASP A 61 20.00 -22.12 -5.64
N SER A 62 20.44 -22.04 -4.38
CA SER A 62 21.45 -22.95 -3.82
C SER A 62 21.11 -24.43 -4.03
N TYR A 63 19.84 -24.81 -3.94
CA TYR A 63 19.41 -26.20 -4.09
C TYR A 63 19.50 -26.68 -5.55
N GLY A 64 19.25 -25.80 -6.51
CA GLY A 64 19.47 -26.10 -7.92
C GLY A 64 20.95 -26.36 -8.20
N TYR A 65 21.83 -25.52 -7.65
CA TYR A 65 23.27 -25.69 -7.74
C TYR A 65 23.74 -27.02 -7.11
N GLU A 66 23.31 -27.34 -5.89
CA GLU A 66 23.63 -28.62 -5.23
C GLU A 66 23.19 -29.83 -6.06
N ILE A 67 21.99 -29.77 -6.64
CA ILE A 67 21.46 -30.82 -7.52
C ILE A 67 22.30 -30.98 -8.78
N CYS A 68 23.05 -30.00 -9.24
CA CYS A 68 23.96 -30.16 -10.37
C CYS A 68 25.32 -30.75 -9.96
N GLN A 69 25.85 -30.36 -8.81
CA GLN A 69 27.23 -30.68 -8.41
C GLN A 69 27.48 -32.12 -7.91
N LEU A 70 26.46 -32.99 -7.75
CA LEU A 70 26.64 -34.35 -7.19
C LEU A 70 27.51 -35.31 -8.05
N GLY A 71 28.04 -34.86 -9.20
CA GLY A 71 28.83 -35.68 -10.14
C GLY A 71 30.16 -35.07 -10.62
N GLY A 72 30.60 -33.92 -10.10
CA GLY A 72 31.79 -33.21 -10.58
C GLY A 72 33.04 -33.42 -9.73
N ASN A 73 33.91 -34.37 -10.09
CA ASN A 73 35.33 -34.35 -9.67
C ASN A 73 36.11 -33.40 -10.59
N ASP A 74 35.82 -32.09 -10.55
CA ASP A 74 36.68 -31.08 -11.20
C ASP A 74 37.43 -30.27 -10.13
N PRO A 75 38.73 -30.53 -9.90
CA PRO A 75 39.53 -29.84 -8.88
C PRO A 75 39.88 -28.39 -9.24
N ASN A 76 39.40 -27.85 -10.37
CA ASN A 76 39.70 -26.47 -10.82
C ASN A 76 38.51 -25.49 -10.80
N ARG A 77 37.33 -25.88 -10.31
CA ARG A 77 36.23 -24.92 -10.06
C ARG A 77 36.38 -24.35 -8.64
N ASN A 78 37.14 -23.26 -8.52
CA ASN A 78 37.27 -22.50 -7.27
C ASN A 78 35.89 -22.15 -6.71
N GLY A 79 35.66 -22.47 -5.43
CA GLY A 79 34.53 -21.97 -4.67
C GLY A 79 34.53 -20.45 -4.71
N GLY A 80 33.48 -19.89 -5.31
CA GLY A 80 33.18 -18.48 -5.19
C GLY A 80 32.64 -18.25 -3.78
N ASP A 81 33.44 -17.62 -2.94
CA ASP A 81 32.96 -16.94 -1.74
C ASP A 81 31.90 -15.91 -2.16
N ASN A 82 30.63 -16.27 -2.03
CA ASN A 82 29.56 -15.27 -1.94
C ASN A 82 29.48 -14.81 -0.48
N ASP A 83 30.50 -14.05 -0.08
CA ASP A 83 30.47 -13.20 1.10
C ASP A 83 29.65 -11.95 0.72
N ASP A 84 28.32 -12.08 0.75
CA ASP A 84 27.42 -10.94 0.63
C ASP A 84 27.52 -10.11 1.90
N GLY A 85 28.43 -9.14 1.85
CA GLY A 85 28.61 -8.11 2.85
C GLY A 85 27.31 -7.36 3.13
N SER A 86 26.61 -7.79 4.18
CA SER A 86 25.63 -7.00 4.90
C SER A 86 25.81 -7.21 6.40
N ASN A 87 26.13 -6.11 7.08
CA ASN A 87 26.24 -5.98 8.53
C ASN A 87 25.07 -6.67 9.24
N SER A 88 25.32 -7.77 9.94
CA SER A 88 24.51 -8.20 11.08
C SER A 88 25.22 -7.80 12.36
N GLY A 89 24.63 -6.80 13.02
CA GLY A 89 25.05 -6.38 14.35
C GLY A 89 24.86 -7.50 15.36
N ASP A 90 25.86 -7.56 16.24
CA ASP A 90 25.91 -8.26 17.51
C ASP A 90 24.54 -8.38 18.21
N SER A 91 24.08 -9.61 18.42
CA SER A 91 23.23 -9.94 19.56
C SER A 91 23.43 -11.40 19.94
N SER A 92 24.04 -11.57 21.12
CA SER A 92 24.13 -12.81 21.84
C SER A 92 22.75 -13.24 22.35
N SER A 93 22.30 -14.41 21.92
CA SER A 93 21.33 -15.22 22.67
C SER A 93 21.68 -16.69 22.49
N GLU A 94 22.08 -17.30 23.60
CA GLU A 94 22.30 -18.73 23.79
C GLU A 94 21.01 -19.52 23.52
N ASP A 95 21.18 -20.82 23.23
CA ASP A 95 20.17 -21.86 22.98
C ASP A 95 19.76 -22.11 21.52
N GLY A 96 20.72 -22.53 20.70
CA GLY A 96 20.47 -23.34 19.50
C GLY A 96 21.18 -24.69 19.64
N GLU A 97 20.43 -25.79 19.61
CA GLU A 97 20.98 -27.15 19.58
C GLU A 97 22.03 -27.25 18.46
N GLU A 98 23.28 -27.56 18.82
CA GLU A 98 24.35 -27.84 17.88
C GLU A 98 23.95 -29.05 17.03
N CYS A 99 23.67 -28.83 15.75
CA CYS A 99 23.58 -29.93 14.78
C CYS A 99 24.98 -30.54 14.64
N GLU A 100 25.15 -31.76 15.13
CA GLU A 100 26.36 -32.56 14.89
C GLU A 100 26.65 -32.66 13.38
N ASN A 101 27.94 -32.61 13.03
CA ASN A 101 28.48 -32.70 11.68
C ASN A 101 27.99 -33.95 10.93
N ASP A 102 26.89 -33.85 10.20
CA ASP A 102 26.43 -34.85 9.24
C ASP A 102 26.62 -34.29 7.82
N GLU A 103 27.88 -34.23 7.36
CA GLU A 103 28.24 -33.91 5.98
C GLU A 103 27.69 -35.00 5.04
N ASN A 104 26.37 -34.97 4.76
CA ASN A 104 25.72 -35.27 3.47
C ASN A 104 24.20 -35.57 3.53
N VAL A 105 23.44 -35.08 4.50
CA VAL A 105 21.98 -35.36 4.53
C VAL A 105 21.25 -34.77 3.30
N ASN A 106 21.56 -33.53 2.90
CA ASN A 106 21.02 -32.94 1.66
C ASN A 106 21.50 -33.70 0.40
N LEU A 107 22.71 -34.27 0.41
CA LEU A 107 23.21 -35.06 -0.71
C LEU A 107 22.41 -36.36 -0.88
N VAL A 108 22.04 -37.02 0.21
CA VAL A 108 21.17 -38.21 0.17
C VAL A 108 19.79 -37.83 -0.39
N LEU A 109 19.21 -36.71 0.07
CA LEU A 109 17.96 -36.18 -0.48
C LEU A 109 18.06 -35.94 -2.00
N HIS A 110 19.09 -35.23 -2.45
CA HIS A 110 19.25 -34.88 -3.85
C HIS A 110 19.46 -36.12 -4.73
N LYS A 111 20.19 -37.13 -4.25
CA LYS A 111 20.31 -38.43 -4.93
C LYS A 111 18.98 -39.16 -5.04
N ASN A 112 18.23 -39.23 -3.94
CA ASN A 112 16.89 -39.83 -3.94
C ASN A 112 15.94 -39.07 -4.88
N LEU A 113 16.04 -37.74 -4.92
CA LEU A 113 15.23 -36.89 -5.78
C LEU A 113 15.56 -37.11 -7.26
N ARG A 114 16.84 -37.15 -7.65
CA ARG A 114 17.27 -37.46 -9.03
C ARG A 114 16.79 -38.85 -9.47
N LYS A 115 16.88 -39.83 -8.57
CA LYS A 115 16.35 -41.19 -8.78
C LYS A 115 14.84 -41.17 -9.02
N TRP A 116 14.09 -40.47 -8.16
CA TRP A 116 12.65 -40.30 -8.31
C TRP A 116 12.31 -39.59 -9.62
N LEU A 117 12.93 -38.45 -9.91
CA LEU A 117 12.70 -37.66 -11.13
C LEU A 117 12.85 -38.49 -12.41
N THR A 118 13.84 -39.38 -12.45
CA THR A 118 14.19 -40.17 -13.64
C THR A 118 13.55 -41.56 -13.68
N PHE A 119 12.64 -41.87 -12.73
CA PHE A 119 12.02 -43.19 -12.56
C PHE A 119 13.05 -44.32 -12.37
N ASP A 120 14.21 -44.01 -11.78
CA ASP A 120 15.31 -44.96 -11.57
C ASP A 120 15.78 -45.67 -12.86
N LYS A 121 15.66 -45.00 -14.01
CA LYS A 121 16.02 -45.59 -15.32
C LYS A 121 17.53 -45.76 -15.51
N LYS A 122 18.35 -44.99 -14.79
CA LYS A 122 19.82 -44.94 -14.91
C LYS A 122 20.47 -44.72 -13.54
N PRO A 123 21.70 -45.22 -13.34
CA PRO A 123 22.53 -44.85 -12.19
C PRO A 123 22.77 -43.33 -12.10
N ASP A 124 22.82 -42.77 -10.88
CA ASP A 124 22.97 -41.33 -10.63
C ASP A 124 24.22 -40.71 -11.30
N ASN A 125 25.33 -41.46 -11.34
CA ASN A 125 26.58 -41.04 -11.98
C ASN A 125 26.56 -41.06 -13.52
N GLU A 126 25.50 -41.59 -14.14
CA GLU A 126 25.31 -41.62 -15.60
C GLU A 126 24.25 -40.61 -16.07
N LEU A 127 23.60 -39.90 -15.15
CA LEU A 127 22.57 -38.92 -15.48
C LEU A 127 23.18 -37.70 -16.17
N LYS A 128 22.59 -37.34 -17.32
CA LYS A 128 22.93 -36.10 -18.02
C LYS A 128 22.04 -34.98 -17.52
N ILE A 129 22.66 -33.95 -16.94
CA ILE A 129 21.96 -32.80 -16.39
C ILE A 129 22.21 -31.57 -17.27
N LEU A 130 21.15 -30.86 -17.63
CA LEU A 130 21.23 -29.58 -18.31
C LEU A 130 20.98 -28.46 -17.29
N GLU A 131 22.00 -27.65 -17.03
CA GLU A 131 21.86 -26.37 -16.34
C GLU A 131 21.33 -25.34 -17.35
N VAL A 132 20.12 -24.82 -17.14
CA VAL A 132 19.55 -23.80 -18.04
C VAL A 132 20.42 -22.55 -18.11
N ALA A 133 21.14 -22.24 -17.02
CA ALA A 133 22.09 -21.13 -16.97
C ALA A 133 23.23 -21.26 -18.00
N ASP A 134 23.62 -22.49 -18.36
CA ASP A 134 24.75 -22.80 -19.25
C ASP A 134 24.38 -22.80 -20.74
N ILE A 135 23.10 -22.59 -21.08
CA ILE A 135 22.66 -22.50 -22.47
C ILE A 135 23.20 -21.20 -23.09
N SER A 136 24.13 -21.34 -24.02
CA SER A 136 24.79 -20.25 -24.75
C SER A 136 24.42 -20.17 -26.24
N GLU A 137 23.72 -21.19 -26.75
CA GLU A 137 23.23 -21.33 -28.12
C GLU A 137 21.78 -21.83 -28.10
N ASP A 138 21.04 -21.63 -29.19
CA ASP A 138 19.67 -22.11 -29.33
C ASP A 138 19.59 -23.64 -29.06
N ILE A 139 18.69 -24.02 -28.16
CA ILE A 139 18.41 -25.41 -27.82
C ILE A 139 17.13 -25.86 -28.53
N ASP A 140 17.16 -27.03 -29.15
CA ASP A 140 16.00 -27.66 -29.78
C ASP A 140 15.55 -28.91 -29.00
N PHE A 141 14.44 -29.50 -29.44
CA PHE A 141 13.82 -30.62 -28.75
C PHE A 141 14.71 -31.87 -28.76
N GLU A 142 15.38 -32.14 -29.88
CA GLU A 142 16.25 -33.31 -30.02
C GLU A 142 17.46 -33.23 -29.07
N LYS A 143 18.08 -32.04 -28.96
CA LYS A 143 19.17 -31.78 -28.04
C LYS A 143 18.71 -31.85 -26.59
N LEU A 144 17.54 -31.27 -26.27
CA LEU A 144 16.96 -31.31 -24.93
C LEU A 144 16.67 -32.75 -24.46
N MET A 145 16.16 -33.60 -25.37
CA MET A 145 15.89 -35.01 -25.08
C MET A 145 17.15 -35.86 -24.82
N THR A 146 18.36 -35.33 -25.06
CA THR A 146 19.60 -36.01 -24.68
C THR A 146 19.92 -35.93 -23.20
N TYR A 147 19.23 -35.05 -22.45
CA TYR A 147 19.38 -34.84 -21.02
C TYR A 147 18.30 -35.56 -20.22
N ASP A 148 18.70 -36.13 -19.09
CA ASP A 148 17.82 -36.85 -18.18
C ASP A 148 17.09 -35.91 -17.21
N ILE A 149 17.73 -34.80 -16.83
CA ILE A 149 17.18 -33.77 -15.94
C ILE A 149 17.53 -32.38 -16.48
N VAL A 150 16.55 -31.48 -16.51
CA VAL A 150 16.74 -30.05 -16.76
C VAL A 150 16.61 -29.30 -15.44
N VAL A 151 17.59 -28.45 -15.11
CA VAL A 151 17.62 -27.69 -13.85
C VAL A 151 17.58 -26.19 -14.15
N CYS A 152 16.58 -25.52 -13.59
CA CYS A 152 16.35 -24.10 -13.69
C CYS A 152 16.59 -23.43 -12.33
N TYR A 153 17.70 -22.73 -12.15
CA TYR A 153 17.96 -21.88 -10.96
C TYR A 153 18.48 -20.48 -11.34
N CYS A 154 18.25 -20.06 -12.58
CA CYS A 154 18.49 -18.70 -13.02
C CYS A 154 17.15 -17.98 -13.25
N PRO A 155 17.09 -16.65 -13.05
CA PRO A 155 15.90 -15.86 -13.30
C PRO A 155 15.64 -15.56 -14.80
N GLU A 156 16.38 -16.19 -15.72
CA GLU A 156 16.26 -15.98 -17.17
C GLU A 156 15.66 -17.21 -17.87
N GLU A 157 14.72 -16.98 -18.79
CA GLU A 157 14.14 -18.04 -19.64
C GLU A 157 15.04 -18.35 -20.84
N LYS A 158 16.21 -18.96 -20.59
CA LYS A 158 17.16 -19.36 -21.66
C LYS A 158 16.72 -20.59 -22.45
N CYS A 159 15.78 -21.38 -21.92
CA CYS A 159 15.14 -22.49 -22.61
C CYS A 159 13.67 -22.15 -22.80
N PRO A 160 13.09 -22.20 -24.02
CA PRO A 160 11.68 -21.86 -24.20
C PRO A 160 10.73 -22.76 -23.40
N SER A 161 9.75 -22.18 -22.69
CA SER A 161 8.80 -22.94 -21.86
C SER A 161 8.04 -24.04 -22.62
N ASN A 162 7.69 -23.81 -23.89
CA ASN A 162 7.01 -24.81 -24.73
C ASN A 162 7.89 -26.05 -24.96
N LEU A 163 9.21 -25.87 -25.06
CA LEU A 163 10.16 -26.95 -25.26
C LEU A 163 10.29 -27.83 -24.01
N ILE A 164 10.36 -27.19 -22.83
CA ILE A 164 10.35 -27.89 -21.55
C ILE A 164 9.04 -28.65 -21.36
N GLU A 165 7.91 -28.06 -21.75
CA GLU A 165 6.60 -28.72 -21.65
C GLU A 165 6.51 -29.97 -22.54
N GLU A 166 7.00 -29.91 -23.78
CA GLU A 166 7.12 -31.08 -24.67
C GLU A 166 8.06 -32.15 -24.10
N TYR A 167 9.20 -31.72 -23.53
CA TYR A 167 10.18 -32.61 -22.90
C TYR A 167 9.57 -33.36 -21.70
N LEU A 168 8.82 -32.66 -20.84
CA LEU A 168 8.10 -33.28 -19.73
C LEU A 168 7.00 -34.23 -20.23
N LYS A 169 6.25 -33.87 -21.28
CA LYS A 169 5.26 -34.78 -21.90
C LYS A 169 5.90 -36.06 -22.45
N ALA A 170 7.14 -35.99 -22.92
CA ALA A 170 7.93 -37.13 -23.38
C ALA A 170 8.54 -37.97 -22.23
N GLY A 171 8.37 -37.55 -20.97
CA GLY A 171 8.84 -38.28 -19.79
C GLY A 171 10.17 -37.80 -19.23
N GLY A 172 10.60 -36.59 -19.61
CA GLY A 172 11.73 -35.90 -19.01
C GLY A 172 11.48 -35.41 -17.58
N ALA A 173 12.52 -34.86 -16.94
CA ALA A 173 12.47 -34.37 -15.57
C ALA A 173 12.90 -32.91 -15.44
N LEU A 174 12.16 -32.13 -14.65
CA LEU A 174 12.45 -30.72 -14.37
C LEU A 174 12.73 -30.51 -12.89
N VAL A 175 13.81 -29.81 -12.57
CA VAL A 175 14.05 -29.19 -11.27
C VAL A 175 13.96 -27.68 -11.44
N HIS A 176 13.03 -27.06 -10.73
CA HIS A 176 12.93 -25.60 -10.64
C HIS A 176 13.38 -25.17 -9.26
N ALA A 177 14.36 -24.27 -9.19
CA ALA A 177 15.01 -23.86 -7.97
C ALA A 177 15.43 -22.39 -8.10
N THR A 178 14.51 -21.47 -8.37
CA THR A 178 14.82 -20.03 -8.43
C THR A 178 14.16 -19.31 -7.26
N THR A 179 14.84 -18.33 -6.66
CA THR A 179 14.37 -17.58 -5.48
C THR A 179 13.26 -16.56 -5.84
N PRO A 180 11.99 -16.78 -5.42
CA PRO A 180 10.86 -15.97 -5.86
C PRO A 180 10.87 -14.51 -5.39
N TRP A 181 11.14 -14.29 -4.11
CA TRP A 181 11.18 -12.95 -3.52
C TRP A 181 12.36 -12.13 -4.07
N GLY A 182 13.50 -12.78 -4.31
CA GLY A 182 14.69 -12.16 -4.90
C GLY A 182 14.42 -11.65 -6.32
N PHE A 183 13.69 -12.41 -7.14
CA PHE A 183 13.28 -11.97 -8.47
C PHE A 183 12.41 -10.70 -8.41
N ILE A 184 11.41 -10.67 -7.53
CA ILE A 184 10.52 -9.50 -7.40
C ILE A 184 11.30 -8.29 -6.90
N GLN A 185 12.21 -8.49 -5.94
CA GLN A 185 13.06 -7.43 -5.40
C GLN A 185 13.98 -6.82 -6.48
N LEU A 186 14.56 -7.65 -7.35
CA LEU A 186 15.44 -7.20 -8.43
C LEU A 186 14.68 -6.64 -9.64
N ASN A 187 13.39 -6.94 -9.78
CA ASN A 187 12.56 -6.52 -10.91
C ASN A 187 11.31 -5.78 -10.44
N PRO A 188 11.41 -4.49 -10.02
CA PRO A 188 10.32 -3.76 -9.37
C PRO A 188 9.10 -3.46 -10.27
N ASN A 189 9.24 -3.64 -11.59
CA ASN A 189 8.15 -3.51 -12.56
C ASN A 189 7.50 -4.86 -12.91
N MET A 190 8.04 -5.97 -12.39
CA MET A 190 7.54 -7.32 -12.60
C MET A 190 6.87 -7.84 -11.34
N THR A 191 6.07 -8.88 -11.51
CA THR A 191 5.37 -9.58 -10.45
C THR A 191 5.76 -11.05 -10.45
N ILE A 192 5.25 -11.81 -9.49
CA ILE A 192 5.46 -13.26 -9.48
C ILE A 192 4.93 -13.94 -10.76
N ILE A 193 4.02 -13.32 -11.52
CA ILE A 193 3.47 -13.85 -12.78
C ILE A 193 4.53 -13.94 -13.87
N ASP A 194 5.45 -12.97 -13.86
CA ASP A 194 6.52 -12.84 -14.84
C ASP A 194 7.68 -13.80 -14.52
N PHE A 195 7.52 -14.62 -13.48
CA PHE A 195 8.54 -15.55 -13.03
C PHE A 195 8.73 -16.69 -14.04
N PRO A 196 9.98 -17.00 -14.44
CA PRO A 196 10.25 -17.99 -15.48
C PRO A 196 9.65 -19.36 -15.17
N TYR A 197 9.06 -19.98 -16.20
CA TYR A 197 8.47 -21.33 -16.15
C TYR A 197 7.29 -21.51 -15.19
N LEU A 198 6.77 -20.44 -14.57
CA LEU A 198 5.66 -20.51 -13.63
C LEU A 198 4.43 -21.18 -14.26
N ARG A 199 4.18 -20.96 -15.56
CA ARG A 199 3.08 -21.61 -16.29
C ARG A 199 3.17 -23.14 -16.26
N ILE A 200 4.38 -23.70 -16.36
CA ILE A 200 4.61 -25.14 -16.30
C ILE A 200 4.34 -25.65 -14.88
N LEU A 201 4.80 -24.92 -13.87
CA LEU A 201 4.55 -25.26 -12.46
C LEU A 201 3.05 -25.22 -12.14
N HIS A 202 2.34 -24.20 -12.63
CA HIS A 202 0.89 -24.06 -12.48
C HIS A 202 0.16 -25.24 -13.11
N ALA A 203 0.52 -25.62 -14.33
CA ALA A 203 -0.08 -26.77 -14.99
C ALA A 203 0.25 -28.12 -14.28
N ALA A 204 1.27 -28.14 -13.43
CA ALA A 204 1.61 -29.26 -12.55
C ALA A 204 0.98 -29.16 -11.15
N GLY A 205 0.20 -28.12 -10.85
CA GLY A 205 -0.48 -27.96 -9.56
C GLY A 205 0.35 -27.30 -8.46
N ILE A 206 1.45 -26.63 -8.81
CA ILE A 206 2.37 -25.94 -7.88
C ILE A 206 2.46 -24.46 -8.26
N THR A 207 2.48 -23.56 -7.28
CA THR A 207 2.84 -22.15 -7.50
C THR A 207 3.94 -21.71 -6.56
N LEU A 208 4.67 -20.67 -6.99
CA LEU A 208 5.58 -19.92 -6.15
C LEU A 208 4.86 -18.68 -5.60
N LEU A 209 5.25 -18.24 -4.41
CA LEU A 209 4.74 -17.05 -3.74
C LEU A 209 5.88 -16.06 -3.53
N GLY A 210 5.58 -14.76 -3.64
CA GLY A 210 6.60 -13.69 -3.55
C GLY A 210 7.15 -13.38 -2.16
N GLY A 211 6.89 -14.23 -1.17
CA GLY A 211 7.36 -14.06 0.21
C GLY A 211 8.55 -14.96 0.55
N VAL A 212 9.19 -14.66 1.68
CA VAL A 212 10.21 -15.52 2.32
C VAL A 212 9.50 -16.53 3.21
N ALA A 213 9.95 -17.79 3.21
CA ALA A 213 9.43 -18.81 4.11
C ALA A 213 9.91 -18.57 5.56
N GLU A 214 9.06 -18.84 6.54
CA GLU A 214 9.40 -18.72 7.95
C GLU A 214 10.20 -19.95 8.41
N LEU A 215 11.45 -19.69 8.79
CA LEU A 215 12.38 -20.72 9.25
C LEU A 215 12.51 -20.76 10.78
N GLY A 216 11.94 -19.77 11.49
CA GLY A 216 11.98 -19.70 12.95
C GLY A 216 13.39 -19.71 13.55
N GLY A 217 14.38 -19.16 12.83
CA GLY A 217 15.80 -19.16 13.23
C GLY A 217 16.51 -20.52 13.15
N ARG A 218 15.86 -21.55 12.61
CA ARG A 218 16.42 -22.90 12.52
C ARG A 218 17.43 -23.02 11.39
N LYS A 219 18.47 -23.83 11.59
CA LYS A 219 19.43 -24.24 10.54
C LYS A 219 19.01 -25.53 9.83
N CYS A 220 18.22 -26.37 10.51
CA CYS A 220 17.74 -27.65 9.97
C CYS A 220 16.24 -27.82 10.24
N LEU A 221 15.56 -28.51 9.31
CA LEU A 221 14.13 -28.82 9.37
C LEU A 221 13.93 -30.33 9.50
N PRO A 222 13.07 -30.81 10.41
CA PRO A 222 12.77 -32.23 10.51
C PRO A 222 11.88 -32.68 9.34
N THR A 223 12.19 -33.83 8.74
CA THR A 223 11.48 -34.33 7.54
C THR A 223 10.20 -35.10 7.88
N ASN A 224 10.05 -35.50 9.15
CA ASN A 224 8.86 -36.15 9.69
C ASN A 224 7.64 -35.21 9.84
N ASN A 225 7.83 -33.90 9.66
CA ASN A 225 6.79 -32.87 9.76
C ASN A 225 5.93 -32.70 8.50
N ALA A 226 6.18 -33.47 7.43
CA ALA A 226 5.36 -33.45 6.22
C ALA A 226 3.94 -34.00 6.47
N LYS A 227 3.09 -33.17 7.11
CA LYS A 227 1.66 -33.39 7.20
C LYS A 227 1.02 -33.01 5.87
N LEU A 228 1.14 -33.93 4.91
CA LEU A 228 0.62 -33.85 3.55
C LEU A 228 -0.81 -33.30 3.40
N ASN A 229 -1.66 -33.48 4.40
CA ASN A 229 -3.04 -33.02 4.40
C ASN A 229 -3.20 -31.54 4.80
N GLU A 230 -2.23 -30.94 5.49
CA GLU A 230 -2.27 -29.53 5.94
C GLU A 230 -1.68 -28.57 4.89
N ALA A 231 -0.90 -29.07 3.92
CA ALA A 231 -0.20 -28.27 2.90
C ALA A 231 -0.93 -28.16 1.54
N ARG A 232 -2.00 -28.95 1.32
CA ARG A 232 -2.81 -28.91 0.09
C ARG A 232 -3.99 -27.95 0.27
N LEU A 233 -4.09 -26.95 -0.60
CA LEU A 233 -5.18 -25.95 -0.60
C LEU A 233 -6.59 -26.55 -0.84
N THR A 234 -6.67 -27.81 -1.29
CA THR A 234 -7.86 -28.43 -1.90
C THR A 234 -8.62 -29.45 -1.04
N PHE A 235 -8.36 -29.62 0.27
CA PHE A 235 -9.14 -30.59 1.06
C PHE A 235 -10.50 -30.08 1.55
N SER A 236 -11.49 -30.98 1.47
CA SER A 236 -12.91 -30.82 1.79
C SER A 236 -13.18 -30.23 3.17
N PHE A 237 -13.73 -29.02 3.17
CA PHE A 237 -14.16 -28.30 4.38
C PHE A 237 -15.39 -28.99 4.98
N HIS A 238 -15.28 -29.60 6.15
CA HIS A 238 -16.38 -30.30 6.82
C HIS A 238 -16.98 -29.50 7.99
N ASP A 239 -16.27 -28.53 8.59
CA ASP A 239 -16.78 -27.70 9.70
C ASP A 239 -16.36 -26.20 9.71
N GLN A 240 -16.68 -25.47 10.80
CA GLN A 240 -16.35 -24.05 11.01
C GLN A 240 -14.84 -23.80 11.24
N ASP A 241 -14.11 -24.75 11.81
CA ASP A 241 -12.66 -24.64 12.02
C ASP A 241 -11.93 -24.76 10.67
N ASP A 242 -12.47 -25.49 9.71
CA ASP A 242 -11.92 -25.61 8.35
C ASP A 242 -12.03 -24.31 7.55
N ILE A 243 -13.07 -23.50 7.79
CA ILE A 243 -13.17 -22.16 7.22
C ILE A 243 -12.10 -21.26 7.85
N VAL A 244 -11.85 -21.31 9.16
CA VAL A 244 -10.76 -20.54 9.80
C VAL A 244 -9.40 -20.91 9.18
N ARG A 245 -9.17 -22.21 8.92
CA ARG A 245 -7.95 -22.75 8.29
C ARG A 245 -7.80 -22.39 6.81
N PHE A 246 -8.89 -22.31 6.06
CA PHE A 246 -8.91 -21.77 4.69
C PHE A 246 -8.59 -20.28 4.68
N LEU A 247 -9.13 -19.58 5.67
CA LEU A 247 -9.05 -18.14 5.80
C LEU A 247 -7.62 -17.68 6.12
N GLU A 248 -6.87 -18.41 6.95
CA GLU A 248 -5.43 -18.18 7.14
C GLU A 248 -4.63 -18.23 5.81
N ASN A 249 -5.11 -18.99 4.82
CA ASN A 249 -4.54 -19.07 3.47
C ASN A 249 -5.09 -18.02 2.47
N THR A 250 -6.06 -17.18 2.83
CA THR A 250 -6.68 -16.21 1.89
C THR A 250 -5.69 -15.15 1.37
N HIS A 251 -4.64 -14.85 2.13
CA HIS A 251 -3.55 -13.99 1.65
C HIS A 251 -2.86 -14.60 0.42
N GLN A 252 -2.84 -15.94 0.31
CA GLN A 252 -2.34 -16.67 -0.86
C GLN A 252 -3.35 -16.61 -2.02
N LEU A 253 -4.67 -16.70 -1.77
CA LEU A 253 -5.72 -16.52 -2.79
C LEU A 253 -5.72 -15.11 -3.40
N ALA A 254 -5.52 -14.07 -2.58
CA ALA A 254 -5.41 -12.70 -3.06
C ALA A 254 -4.15 -12.47 -3.93
N LYS A 255 -3.03 -13.13 -3.59
CA LYS A 255 -1.81 -13.16 -4.41
C LYS A 255 -2.02 -13.94 -5.72
N LEU A 256 -2.80 -15.02 -5.70
CA LEU A 256 -3.15 -15.83 -6.87
C LEU A 256 -4.11 -15.12 -7.85
N ASN A 257 -5.05 -14.31 -7.35
CA ASN A 257 -6.04 -13.58 -8.17
C ASN A 257 -5.39 -12.48 -9.04
N LYS A 258 -4.26 -11.91 -8.61
CA LYS A 258 -3.46 -11.01 -9.46
C LYS A 258 -2.93 -11.71 -10.71
N ASN A 259 -2.87 -13.04 -10.73
CA ASN A 259 -2.06 -13.81 -11.65
C ASN A 259 -2.81 -14.44 -12.84
N LYS A 260 -4.14 -14.28 -12.97
CA LYS A 260 -4.97 -14.81 -14.08
C LYS A 260 -4.70 -16.28 -14.48
N CYS A 261 -4.12 -17.09 -13.58
CA CYS A 261 -3.64 -18.44 -13.87
C CYS A 261 -4.19 -19.44 -12.85
N PHE A 262 -5.50 -19.70 -12.83
CA PHE A 262 -5.84 -21.13 -12.73
C PHE A 262 -6.74 -21.65 -13.83
N ASP A 263 -6.58 -22.94 -14.07
CA ASP A 263 -7.46 -23.75 -14.90
C ASP A 263 -8.90 -23.68 -14.38
N GLN A 264 -9.83 -23.40 -15.29
CA GLN A 264 -11.26 -23.19 -15.02
C GLN A 264 -11.95 -24.40 -14.36
N CYS A 265 -11.39 -25.62 -14.44
CA CYS A 265 -12.01 -26.83 -13.89
C CYS A 265 -11.76 -27.00 -12.38
N GLU A 266 -10.51 -26.90 -11.89
CA GLU A 266 -10.21 -27.05 -10.45
C GLU A 266 -10.67 -25.83 -9.63
N GLN A 267 -10.68 -24.63 -10.25
CA GLN A 267 -11.30 -23.43 -9.68
C GLN A 267 -12.79 -23.62 -9.41
N ASN A 268 -13.51 -24.30 -10.31
CA ASN A 268 -14.94 -24.50 -10.16
C ASN A 268 -15.26 -25.41 -8.98
N ASP A 269 -14.51 -26.48 -8.73
CA ASP A 269 -14.84 -27.40 -7.63
C ASP A 269 -14.56 -26.80 -6.25
N LEU A 270 -13.43 -26.10 -6.07
CA LEU A 270 -13.11 -25.43 -4.80
C LEU A 270 -14.11 -24.29 -4.52
N VAL A 271 -14.35 -23.44 -5.52
CA VAL A 271 -15.25 -22.29 -5.38
C VAL A 271 -16.71 -22.73 -5.27
N CYS A 272 -17.19 -23.74 -6.02
CA CYS A 272 -18.57 -24.21 -5.93
C CYS A 272 -18.89 -24.84 -4.57
N ASN A 273 -17.93 -25.49 -3.92
CA ASN A 273 -18.13 -26.08 -2.58
C ASN A 273 -18.08 -25.02 -1.46
N LEU A 274 -17.22 -24.01 -1.59
CA LEU A 274 -17.03 -22.96 -0.58
C LEU A 274 -18.08 -21.84 -0.69
N TRP A 275 -18.45 -21.47 -1.91
CA TRP A 275 -19.26 -20.30 -2.19
C TRP A 275 -20.57 -20.24 -1.39
N PRO A 276 -21.37 -21.32 -1.29
CA PRO A 276 -22.60 -21.30 -0.49
C PRO A 276 -22.35 -21.00 0.98
N ARG A 277 -21.28 -21.56 1.57
CA ARG A 277 -20.94 -21.37 2.99
C ARG A 277 -20.37 -19.99 3.27
N VAL A 278 -19.55 -19.47 2.36
CA VAL A 278 -19.03 -18.09 2.45
C VAL A 278 -20.21 -17.11 2.36
N CYS A 279 -21.14 -17.30 1.41
CA CYS A 279 -22.35 -16.48 1.32
C CYS A 279 -23.18 -16.52 2.60
N GLU A 280 -23.46 -17.72 3.15
CA GLU A 280 -24.21 -17.86 4.41
C GLU A 280 -23.50 -17.18 5.59
N SER A 281 -22.17 -17.24 5.64
CA SER A 281 -21.37 -16.62 6.70
C SER A 281 -21.35 -15.10 6.59
N VAL A 282 -21.19 -14.57 5.37
CA VAL A 282 -21.21 -13.13 5.09
C VAL A 282 -22.55 -12.50 5.48
N GLU A 283 -23.68 -13.15 5.19
CA GLU A 283 -25.00 -12.64 5.59
C GLU A 283 -25.11 -12.42 7.12
N LYS A 284 -24.44 -13.27 7.91
CA LYS A 284 -24.41 -13.17 9.38
C LYS A 284 -23.39 -12.16 9.89
N MET A 285 -22.36 -11.84 9.11
CA MET A 285 -21.19 -11.06 9.56
C MET A 285 -21.07 -9.69 8.91
N CYS A 286 -21.86 -9.41 7.87
CA CYS A 286 -21.80 -8.15 7.17
C CYS A 286 -22.12 -6.97 8.11
N PRO A 287 -21.42 -5.82 7.98
CA PRO A 287 -21.54 -4.70 8.94
C PRO A 287 -22.89 -3.98 8.97
N SER A 288 -23.90 -4.47 8.24
CA SER A 288 -25.26 -3.93 8.22
C SER A 288 -26.13 -4.41 9.39
N ASN A 289 -25.77 -5.50 10.07
CA ASN A 289 -26.60 -6.10 11.13
C ASN A 289 -26.27 -5.60 12.54
N GLY A 290 -25.56 -4.47 12.68
CA GLY A 290 -25.09 -3.97 13.98
C GLY A 290 -23.95 -4.80 14.61
N ILE A 291 -23.59 -5.92 13.98
CA ILE A 291 -22.42 -6.72 14.30
C ILE A 291 -21.21 -5.98 13.71
N LYS A 292 -20.37 -5.43 14.58
CA LYS A 292 -19.04 -4.97 14.18
C LYS A 292 -18.20 -6.22 13.94
N SER A 293 -17.44 -6.28 12.86
CA SER A 293 -16.52 -7.40 12.69
C SER A 293 -15.32 -7.18 13.61
N GLU A 294 -15.34 -7.83 14.77
CA GLU A 294 -14.42 -7.56 15.89
C GLU A 294 -13.19 -8.46 15.84
N ASN A 295 -13.26 -9.63 15.19
CA ASN A 295 -12.17 -10.59 15.12
C ASN A 295 -11.65 -10.77 13.68
N ILE A 296 -10.40 -11.22 13.56
CA ILE A 296 -9.70 -11.43 12.29
C ILE A 296 -10.45 -12.39 11.35
N PHE A 297 -11.15 -13.39 11.92
CA PHE A 297 -11.94 -14.38 11.18
C PHE A 297 -13.09 -13.76 10.38
N GLN A 298 -13.88 -12.87 10.99
CA GLN A 298 -15.00 -12.21 10.31
C GLN A 298 -14.53 -11.37 9.13
N LYS A 299 -13.41 -10.65 9.26
CA LYS A 299 -12.83 -9.86 8.17
C LYS A 299 -12.41 -10.74 7.00
N LEU A 300 -11.73 -11.84 7.32
CA LEU A 300 -11.19 -12.75 6.33
C LEU A 300 -12.31 -13.41 5.50
N ILE A 301 -13.48 -13.65 6.10
CA ILE A 301 -14.69 -14.08 5.39
C ILE A 301 -15.17 -13.01 4.40
N LEU A 302 -15.21 -11.75 4.80
CA LEU A 302 -15.58 -10.64 3.92
C LEU A 302 -14.58 -10.51 2.75
N ASP A 303 -13.28 -10.61 3.04
CA ASP A 303 -12.22 -10.54 2.03
C ASP A 303 -12.28 -11.72 1.06
N THR A 304 -12.52 -12.92 1.58
CA THR A 304 -12.73 -14.14 0.78
C THR A 304 -13.90 -13.97 -0.17
N TRP A 305 -15.03 -13.50 0.33
CA TRP A 305 -16.21 -13.25 -0.49
C TRP A 305 -15.90 -12.25 -1.60
N ASN A 306 -15.27 -11.12 -1.25
CA ASN A 306 -14.92 -10.08 -2.20
C ASN A 306 -13.97 -10.62 -3.30
N ASN A 307 -13.00 -11.43 -2.91
CA ASN A 307 -12.08 -12.08 -3.84
C ASN A 307 -12.80 -13.07 -4.76
N ILE A 308 -13.67 -13.95 -4.23
CA ILE A 308 -14.43 -14.91 -5.04
C ILE A 308 -15.35 -14.20 -6.04
N VAL A 309 -16.03 -13.14 -5.63
CA VAL A 309 -16.89 -12.35 -6.53
C VAL A 309 -16.08 -11.70 -7.64
N CYS A 310 -14.91 -11.13 -7.30
CA CYS A 310 -14.00 -10.58 -8.30
C CYS A 310 -13.49 -11.66 -9.27
N MET A 311 -13.13 -12.84 -8.77
CA MET A 311 -12.64 -13.96 -9.58
C MET A 311 -13.71 -14.48 -10.56
N ARG A 312 -14.95 -14.63 -10.08
CA ARG A 312 -16.08 -15.13 -10.89
C ARG A 312 -16.66 -14.06 -11.81
N ASN A 313 -16.22 -12.81 -11.70
CA ASN A 313 -16.85 -11.63 -12.31
C ASN A 313 -18.37 -11.62 -12.09
N GLU A 314 -18.81 -12.01 -10.89
CA GLU A 314 -20.24 -12.10 -10.61
C GLU A 314 -20.90 -10.72 -10.57
N CYS A 315 -22.05 -10.62 -11.23
CA CYS A 315 -22.93 -9.46 -11.15
C CYS A 315 -23.87 -9.60 -9.94
N CYS A 316 -23.31 -9.56 -8.74
CA CYS A 316 -24.06 -9.68 -7.49
C CYS A 316 -23.84 -8.45 -6.59
N LYS A 317 -24.79 -8.21 -5.68
CA LYS A 317 -24.70 -7.15 -4.67
C LYS A 317 -24.06 -7.73 -3.42
N ALA A 318 -23.17 -6.97 -2.78
CA ALA A 318 -22.66 -7.38 -1.48
C ALA A 318 -23.76 -7.29 -0.41
N PRO A 319 -23.88 -8.28 0.50
CA PRO A 319 -24.84 -8.21 1.60
C PRO A 319 -24.67 -6.94 2.44
N GLY A 320 -25.78 -6.32 2.83
CA GLY A 320 -25.75 -5.16 3.72
C GLY A 320 -25.37 -3.81 3.10
N ILE A 321 -25.10 -3.73 1.79
CA ILE A 321 -24.67 -2.48 1.14
C ILE A 321 -25.65 -1.31 1.25
N LYS A 322 -26.93 -1.58 1.54
CA LYS A 322 -27.94 -0.57 1.85
C LYS A 322 -27.50 0.38 2.97
N VAL A 323 -26.67 -0.09 3.90
CA VAL A 323 -26.15 0.72 5.01
C VAL A 323 -25.00 1.62 4.57
N PHE A 324 -24.05 1.08 3.79
CA PHE A 324 -22.93 1.84 3.23
C PHE A 324 -22.27 1.04 2.09
N PRO A 325 -21.93 1.66 0.95
CA PRO A 325 -22.10 3.09 0.62
C PRO A 325 -23.55 3.47 0.26
N GLY A 326 -24.49 2.52 0.29
CA GLY A 326 -25.89 2.70 -0.09
C GLY A 326 -26.27 1.80 -1.27
N ASP A 327 -27.56 1.57 -1.46
CA ASP A 327 -28.11 0.86 -2.62
C ASP A 327 -29.46 1.47 -3.02
N PHE A 328 -29.85 1.26 -4.27
CA PHE A 328 -31.14 1.71 -4.78
C PHE A 328 -32.24 0.76 -4.31
N GLU A 329 -33.35 1.32 -3.80
CA GLU A 329 -34.58 0.55 -3.57
C GLU A 329 -35.15 0.07 -4.91
N ASP A 330 -35.38 1.02 -5.81
CA ASP A 330 -35.72 0.79 -7.21
C ASP A 330 -34.61 1.34 -8.09
N LEU A 331 -34.09 0.50 -9.00
CA LEU A 331 -33.00 0.89 -9.89
C LEU A 331 -33.47 2.01 -10.84
N PRO A 332 -32.83 3.19 -10.84
CA PRO A 332 -33.18 4.26 -11.76
C PRO A 332 -32.90 3.90 -13.22
N PRO A 333 -33.47 4.65 -14.19
CA PRO A 333 -33.14 4.48 -15.60
C PRO A 333 -31.63 4.60 -15.85
N LEU A 334 -31.10 3.65 -16.61
CA LEU A 334 -29.70 3.64 -17.02
C LEU A 334 -29.51 4.50 -18.27
N ILE A 335 -28.36 5.13 -18.37
CA ILE A 335 -27.95 5.98 -19.48
C ILE A 335 -26.58 5.54 -20.02
N ASP A 336 -26.33 5.96 -21.26
CA ASP A 336 -24.99 5.98 -21.84
C ASP A 336 -24.46 7.42 -21.80
N LYS A 337 -23.19 7.58 -21.46
CA LYS A 337 -22.54 8.88 -21.33
C LYS A 337 -21.20 8.91 -22.04
N GLU A 338 -21.01 9.91 -22.88
CA GLU A 338 -19.70 10.21 -23.46
C GLU A 338 -18.88 11.05 -22.49
N VAL A 339 -17.59 10.74 -22.39
CA VAL A 339 -16.63 11.47 -21.57
C VAL A 339 -15.40 11.81 -22.40
N HIS A 340 -14.83 12.97 -22.08
CA HIS A 340 -13.58 13.45 -22.60
C HIS A 340 -12.81 14.08 -21.44
N PHE A 341 -11.59 13.60 -21.19
CA PHE A 341 -10.71 14.19 -20.19
C PHE A 341 -9.30 14.36 -20.73
N GLU A 342 -8.68 15.45 -20.32
CA GLU A 342 -7.26 15.73 -20.52
C GLU A 342 -6.63 15.97 -19.15
N SER A 343 -5.40 15.50 -18.96
CA SER A 343 -4.68 15.70 -17.71
C SER A 343 -3.18 15.80 -17.93
N LYS A 344 -2.52 16.57 -17.06
CA LYS A 344 -1.07 16.67 -16.95
C LYS A 344 -0.53 16.03 -15.67
N PHE A 345 -1.43 15.62 -14.78
CA PHE A 345 -1.14 15.14 -13.43
C PHE A 345 -1.70 13.73 -13.27
N GLU A 346 -1.29 13.02 -12.22
CA GLU A 346 -2.09 11.89 -11.73
C GLU A 346 -3.23 12.44 -10.89
N GLU A 347 -4.44 12.41 -11.42
CA GLU A 347 -5.62 12.94 -10.74
C GLU A 347 -6.88 12.12 -11.05
N VAL A 348 -7.94 12.36 -10.28
CA VAL A 348 -9.28 11.83 -10.55
C VAL A 348 -10.08 12.81 -11.38
N HIS A 349 -10.74 12.28 -12.40
CA HIS A 349 -11.71 12.96 -13.25
C HIS A 349 -13.12 12.46 -12.95
N VAL A 350 -14.00 13.40 -12.59
CA VAL A 350 -15.40 13.15 -12.27
C VAL A 350 -16.20 12.92 -13.55
N THR A 351 -17.02 11.86 -13.59
CA THR A 351 -17.80 11.51 -14.79
C THR A 351 -19.29 11.83 -14.69
N SER A 352 -19.78 12.21 -13.50
CA SER A 352 -21.21 12.20 -13.14
C SER A 352 -21.96 10.91 -13.53
N CYS A 353 -21.26 9.78 -13.48
CA CYS A 353 -21.85 8.44 -13.57
C CYS A 353 -21.78 7.74 -12.22
N TYR A 354 -22.81 6.96 -11.91
CA TYR A 354 -22.88 6.05 -10.78
C TYR A 354 -23.05 4.62 -11.30
N VAL A 355 -22.17 3.72 -10.86
CA VAL A 355 -22.26 2.27 -11.14
C VAL A 355 -23.22 1.67 -10.11
N PRO A 356 -24.36 1.11 -10.51
CA PRO A 356 -25.24 0.42 -9.58
C PRO A 356 -24.59 -0.88 -9.09
N ALA A 357 -24.79 -1.20 -7.81
CA ALA A 357 -24.24 -2.41 -7.22
C ALA A 357 -24.75 -3.68 -7.94
N GLY A 358 -23.83 -4.59 -8.25
CA GLY A 358 -24.12 -5.87 -8.91
C GLY A 358 -24.61 -5.75 -10.35
N ARG A 359 -24.48 -4.58 -10.99
CA ARG A 359 -24.83 -4.39 -12.41
C ARG A 359 -23.58 -4.28 -13.26
N GLU A 360 -23.71 -4.82 -14.47
CA GLU A 360 -22.68 -4.75 -15.49
C GLU A 360 -22.66 -3.36 -16.13
N VAL A 361 -21.47 -2.80 -16.24
CA VAL A 361 -21.16 -1.52 -16.89
C VAL A 361 -20.08 -1.76 -17.92
N THR A 362 -20.18 -1.09 -19.06
CA THR A 362 -19.20 -1.17 -20.14
C THR A 362 -18.61 0.19 -20.40
N VAL A 363 -17.28 0.26 -20.51
CA VAL A 363 -16.57 1.44 -20.99
C VAL A 363 -15.93 1.12 -22.33
N GLU A 364 -16.37 1.84 -23.37
CA GLU A 364 -15.84 1.75 -24.72
C GLU A 364 -14.82 2.87 -24.94
N VAL A 365 -13.54 2.51 -25.03
CA VAL A 365 -12.45 3.45 -25.23
C VAL A 365 -12.32 3.76 -26.72
N LYS A 366 -12.55 5.02 -27.09
CA LYS A 366 -12.39 5.55 -28.45
C LYS A 366 -10.97 6.06 -28.70
N ARG A 367 -10.39 6.70 -27.68
CA ARG A 367 -9.02 7.21 -27.71
C ARG A 367 -8.41 7.12 -26.32
N LEU A 368 -7.16 6.68 -26.24
CA LEU A 368 -6.37 6.66 -25.02
C LEU A 368 -4.95 7.12 -25.30
N VAL A 369 -4.51 8.15 -24.57
CA VAL A 369 -3.13 8.64 -24.54
C VAL A 369 -2.64 8.58 -23.10
N ASN A 370 -1.47 7.96 -22.89
CA ASN A 370 -0.94 7.55 -21.59
C ASN A 370 -1.83 6.55 -20.85
N ASN A 371 -1.44 6.19 -19.63
CA ASN A 371 -2.13 5.18 -18.85
C ASN A 371 -3.28 5.81 -18.07
N TRP A 372 -4.45 5.17 -18.15
CA TRP A 372 -5.62 5.54 -17.37
C TRP A 372 -6.21 4.33 -16.69
N LYS A 373 -6.91 4.59 -15.58
CA LYS A 373 -7.67 3.58 -14.84
C LYS A 373 -9.10 4.07 -14.63
N ILE A 374 -10.02 3.14 -14.48
CA ILE A 374 -11.33 3.42 -13.90
C ILE A 374 -11.22 3.22 -12.39
N LEU A 375 -11.81 4.12 -11.61
CA LEU A 375 -12.06 3.95 -10.19
C LEU A 375 -13.57 3.96 -9.95
N ILE A 376 -14.08 2.92 -9.31
CA ILE A 376 -15.49 2.81 -8.87
C ILE A 376 -15.51 2.94 -7.36
N GLY A 377 -16.28 3.91 -6.85
CA GLY A 377 -16.32 4.23 -5.43
C GLY A 377 -15.16 5.13 -4.99
N ALA A 378 -15.47 6.19 -4.24
CA ALA A 378 -14.48 7.18 -3.80
C ALA A 378 -13.73 6.78 -2.51
N HIS A 379 -14.23 5.79 -1.78
CA HIS A 379 -13.72 5.37 -0.48
C HIS A 379 -12.53 4.43 -0.67
N THR A 380 -11.33 4.99 -0.76
CA THR A 380 -10.10 4.24 -1.06
C THR A 380 -9.48 3.53 0.14
N ASP A 381 -9.96 3.81 1.35
CA ASP A 381 -9.46 3.22 2.57
C ASP A 381 -9.65 1.71 2.62
N CYS A 382 -8.56 1.03 2.96
CA CYS A 382 -8.51 -0.41 3.21
C CYS A 382 -8.53 -0.66 4.72
N LEU A 383 -9.58 -1.30 5.22
CA LEU A 383 -9.81 -1.46 6.65
C LEU A 383 -9.33 -2.81 7.23
N ASP A 384 -8.51 -3.56 6.50
CA ASP A 384 -8.09 -4.92 6.85
C ASP A 384 -7.45 -4.99 8.26
N LEU A 385 -6.70 -3.96 8.65
CA LEU A 385 -5.96 -3.91 9.91
C LEU A 385 -6.75 -3.33 11.10
N VAL A 386 -7.99 -2.84 10.90
CA VAL A 386 -8.78 -2.16 11.94
C VAL A 386 -10.17 -2.75 12.12
N LYS A 387 -10.80 -2.61 13.28
CA LYS A 387 -12.17 -3.12 13.51
C LYS A 387 -13.14 -2.48 12.51
N VAL A 388 -13.97 -3.26 11.79
CA VAL A 388 -14.76 -2.73 10.67
C VAL A 388 -16.26 -2.53 10.99
N ASN A 389 -16.79 -1.39 10.54
CA ASN A 389 -18.18 -0.93 10.63
C ASN A 389 -18.84 -0.76 9.24
N ARG A 390 -18.07 -1.00 8.17
CA ARG A 390 -18.47 -1.11 6.76
C ARG A 390 -17.62 -2.20 6.09
N TRP A 391 -17.96 -2.60 4.88
CA TRP A 391 -17.11 -3.51 4.10
C TRP A 391 -15.65 -3.00 4.01
N PRO A 392 -14.64 -3.86 4.17
CA PRO A 392 -13.24 -3.42 4.31
C PRO A 392 -12.72 -2.62 3.11
N VAL A 393 -12.99 -3.14 1.90
CA VAL A 393 -12.62 -2.51 0.62
C VAL A 393 -13.88 -2.40 -0.23
N ILE A 394 -14.29 -1.17 -0.55
CA ILE A 394 -15.50 -0.90 -1.34
C ILE A 394 -15.23 -0.10 -2.62
N CYS A 395 -13.96 0.11 -2.95
CA CYS A 395 -13.55 0.68 -4.22
C CYS A 395 -12.98 -0.39 -5.15
N LYS A 396 -13.08 -0.17 -6.46
CA LYS A 396 -12.51 -1.05 -7.48
C LYS A 396 -11.75 -0.22 -8.50
N LYS A 397 -10.49 -0.59 -8.73
CA LYS A 397 -9.64 0.01 -9.77
C LYS A 397 -9.50 -0.96 -10.94
N ILE A 398 -9.60 -0.46 -12.16
CA ILE A 398 -9.53 -1.26 -13.39
C ILE A 398 -8.60 -0.54 -14.36
N ASP A 399 -7.53 -1.21 -14.79
CA ASP A 399 -6.64 -0.68 -15.82
C ASP A 399 -7.33 -0.69 -17.19
N LEU A 400 -7.17 0.39 -17.96
CA LEU A 400 -7.70 0.50 -19.31
C LEU A 400 -6.67 0.05 -20.34
N LEU A 401 -7.15 -0.68 -21.35
CA LEU A 401 -6.36 -1.00 -22.54
C LEU A 401 -6.47 0.12 -23.56
N GLN A 402 -5.46 0.26 -24.42
CA GLN A 402 -5.35 1.35 -25.39
C GLN A 402 -6.51 1.40 -26.40
N SER A 403 -7.19 0.27 -26.65
CA SER A 403 -8.40 0.20 -27.46
C SER A 403 -9.30 -0.95 -27.00
N GLY A 404 -10.61 -0.80 -27.24
CA GLY A 404 -11.61 -1.84 -26.96
C GLY A 404 -12.62 -1.45 -25.89
N SER A 405 -13.44 -2.43 -25.52
CA SER A 405 -14.44 -2.31 -24.47
C SER A 405 -14.01 -3.07 -23.23
N VAL A 406 -14.12 -2.44 -22.06
CA VAL A 406 -13.94 -3.11 -20.77
C VAL A 406 -15.30 -3.21 -20.09
N THR A 407 -15.71 -4.43 -19.78
CA THR A 407 -16.97 -4.72 -19.08
C THR A 407 -16.65 -5.19 -17.66
N PHE A 408 -17.37 -4.63 -16.69
CA PHE A 408 -17.13 -4.91 -15.28
C PHE A 408 -18.39 -4.71 -14.45
N SER A 409 -18.40 -5.29 -13.25
CA SER A 409 -19.36 -5.00 -12.19
C SER A 409 -18.63 -4.56 -10.91
N SER A 410 -19.37 -3.93 -9.99
CA SER A 410 -18.94 -3.68 -8.62
C SER A 410 -20.01 -4.18 -7.66
N PRO A 411 -19.69 -5.02 -6.66
CA PRO A 411 -20.68 -5.49 -5.69
C PRO A 411 -21.23 -4.39 -4.78
N TYR A 412 -20.51 -3.28 -4.68
CA TYR A 412 -20.84 -2.13 -3.83
C TYR A 412 -21.46 -0.99 -4.64
N GLY A 413 -21.22 -0.96 -5.96
CA GLY A 413 -21.49 0.21 -6.78
C GLY A 413 -20.62 1.41 -6.40
N GLY A 414 -21.03 2.60 -6.82
CA GLY A 414 -20.37 3.87 -6.46
C GLY A 414 -20.21 4.81 -7.65
N CYS A 415 -19.79 6.05 -7.38
CA CYS A 415 -19.39 6.98 -8.43
C CYS A 415 -18.26 6.39 -9.28
N LEU A 416 -18.33 6.60 -10.60
CA LEU A 416 -17.29 6.23 -11.54
C LEU A 416 -16.37 7.43 -11.80
N TYR A 417 -15.07 7.18 -11.74
CA TYR A 417 -14.03 8.15 -12.03
C TYR A 417 -13.05 7.57 -13.05
N PHE A 418 -12.41 8.44 -13.81
CA PHE A 418 -11.19 8.09 -14.53
C PHE A 418 -9.99 8.63 -13.76
N MET A 419 -8.93 7.84 -13.65
CA MET A 419 -7.67 8.24 -13.03
C MET A 419 -6.58 8.28 -14.10
N SER A 420 -5.96 9.45 -14.27
CA SER A 420 -4.80 9.63 -15.15
C SER A 420 -3.50 9.20 -14.44
N SER A 421 -2.46 8.87 -15.21
CA SER A 421 -1.15 8.48 -14.67
C SER A 421 -0.19 9.65 -14.42
N ASN A 422 0.79 9.41 -13.56
CA ASN A 422 1.86 10.37 -13.24
C ASN A 422 2.79 10.59 -14.45
N ARG A 423 2.53 11.66 -15.22
CA ARG A 423 3.41 12.39 -16.17
C ARG A 423 2.99 12.27 -17.65
N GLY A 424 2.91 13.43 -18.30
CA GLY A 424 2.63 13.61 -19.72
C GLY A 424 1.21 14.07 -20.00
N ASP A 425 0.96 14.56 -21.22
CA ASP A 425 -0.39 14.95 -21.66
C ASP A 425 -1.24 13.68 -21.87
N GLY A 426 -2.00 13.31 -20.84
CA GLY A 426 -2.95 12.21 -20.89
C GLY A 426 -4.27 12.65 -21.52
N VAL A 427 -4.86 11.81 -22.35
CA VAL A 427 -6.18 12.04 -22.97
C VAL A 427 -6.99 10.75 -22.94
N ILE A 428 -8.27 10.86 -22.62
CA ILE A 428 -9.22 9.76 -22.79
C ILE A 428 -10.53 10.25 -23.42
N ASP A 429 -10.95 9.56 -24.48
CA ASP A 429 -12.28 9.65 -25.06
C ASP A 429 -12.96 8.30 -24.89
N ALA A 430 -14.10 8.26 -24.20
CA ALA A 430 -14.81 7.00 -23.97
C ALA A 430 -16.33 7.18 -23.91
N THR A 431 -17.05 6.08 -24.13
CA THR A 431 -18.48 5.98 -23.83
C THR A 431 -18.66 5.02 -22.65
N VAL A 432 -19.23 5.53 -21.56
CA VAL A 432 -19.61 4.73 -20.39
C VAL A 432 -21.08 4.36 -20.51
N ARG A 433 -21.39 3.06 -20.54
CA ARG A 433 -22.74 2.53 -20.78
C ARG A 433 -23.36 1.91 -19.53
N ASN A 434 -24.69 1.86 -19.49
CA ASN A 434 -25.46 1.20 -18.42
C ASN A 434 -25.24 1.79 -17.02
N VAL A 435 -25.06 3.11 -16.91
CA VAL A 435 -24.81 3.80 -15.64
C VAL A 435 -26.00 4.66 -15.21
N VAL A 436 -26.07 5.01 -13.93
CA VAL A 436 -27.06 5.94 -13.38
C VAL A 436 -26.47 7.36 -13.36
N PRO A 437 -27.21 8.41 -13.78
CA PRO A 437 -26.72 9.77 -13.66
C PRO A 437 -26.53 10.18 -12.19
N CYS A 438 -25.41 10.83 -11.90
CA CYS A 438 -24.98 11.23 -10.57
C CYS A 438 -25.02 12.76 -10.42
N PRO A 439 -25.44 13.31 -9.26
CA PRO A 439 -25.36 14.74 -9.01
C PRO A 439 -23.93 15.28 -9.11
N GLU A 440 -23.78 16.35 -9.89
CA GLU A 440 -22.48 16.98 -10.10
C GLU A 440 -22.62 18.49 -10.26
N PHE A 441 -21.69 19.20 -9.64
CA PHE A 441 -21.43 20.61 -9.82
C PHE A 441 -19.94 20.81 -10.10
N ASP A 442 -19.56 21.61 -11.08
CA ASP A 442 -18.17 21.98 -11.34
C ASP A 442 -18.06 23.47 -11.70
N LEU A 443 -17.35 24.26 -10.89
CA LEU A 443 -17.10 25.69 -11.15
C LEU A 443 -16.44 25.96 -12.51
N SER A 444 -15.69 25.00 -13.05
CA SER A 444 -15.02 25.11 -14.35
C SER A 444 -15.93 24.78 -15.54
N ASP A 445 -17.10 24.17 -15.30
CA ASP A 445 -18.12 23.93 -16.32
C ASP A 445 -19.41 24.75 -16.03
N PRO A 446 -19.60 25.90 -16.71
CA PRO A 446 -20.79 26.73 -16.55
C PRO A 446 -22.11 26.01 -16.79
N ALA A 447 -22.12 24.91 -17.56
CA ALA A 447 -23.33 24.14 -17.80
C ALA A 447 -23.80 23.41 -16.53
N THR A 448 -22.88 23.03 -15.63
CA THR A 448 -23.26 22.39 -14.36
C THR A 448 -23.97 23.37 -13.44
N ALA A 449 -23.47 24.60 -13.31
CA ALA A 449 -24.07 25.64 -12.50
C ALA A 449 -25.44 26.08 -13.03
N LYS A 450 -25.56 26.26 -14.36
CA LYS A 450 -26.82 26.64 -15.00
C LYS A 450 -27.93 25.60 -14.76
N ASN A 451 -27.59 24.32 -14.77
CA ASN A 451 -28.54 23.22 -14.63
C ASN A 451 -28.47 22.57 -13.23
N TRP A 452 -27.99 23.31 -12.22
CA TRP A 452 -27.73 22.74 -10.90
C TRP A 452 -28.97 22.11 -10.26
N SER A 453 -30.14 22.77 -10.35
CA SER A 453 -31.38 22.23 -9.79
C SER A 453 -31.75 20.86 -10.39
N GLU A 454 -31.61 20.69 -11.71
CA GLU A 454 -31.86 19.40 -12.38
C GLU A 454 -30.79 18.36 -12.01
N ARG A 455 -29.52 18.77 -11.99
CA ARG A 455 -28.38 17.89 -11.65
C ARG A 455 -28.40 17.43 -10.19
N ASN A 456 -28.75 18.30 -9.25
CA ASN A 456 -28.92 17.95 -7.84
C ASN A 456 -30.00 16.86 -7.66
N ASN A 457 -31.01 16.85 -8.54
CA ASN A 457 -32.06 15.85 -8.54
C ASN A 457 -31.68 14.52 -9.21
N CYS A 458 -30.50 14.40 -9.84
CA CYS A 458 -30.03 13.13 -10.38
C CYS A 458 -30.05 12.03 -9.30
N PRO A 459 -30.41 10.78 -9.64
CA PRO A 459 -30.73 9.76 -8.65
C PRO A 459 -29.50 9.09 -8.01
N GLY A 460 -28.29 9.25 -8.53
CA GLY A 460 -27.07 8.65 -7.96
C GLY A 460 -26.91 8.91 -6.44
N LEU A 461 -26.40 7.92 -5.70
CA LEU A 461 -26.45 7.94 -4.22
C LEU A 461 -25.42 8.88 -3.57
N TRP A 462 -24.41 9.27 -4.33
CA TRP A 462 -23.34 10.18 -3.93
C TRP A 462 -23.26 11.31 -4.96
N ALA A 463 -22.74 12.45 -4.55
CA ALA A 463 -22.62 13.66 -5.36
C ALA A 463 -21.17 14.13 -5.42
N ASN A 464 -20.78 14.75 -6.52
CA ASN A 464 -19.47 15.38 -6.69
C ASN A 464 -19.60 16.89 -6.85
N LEU A 465 -18.94 17.67 -6.00
CA LEU A 465 -18.92 19.12 -6.07
C LEU A 465 -17.47 19.60 -6.24
N SER A 466 -17.19 20.16 -7.40
CA SER A 466 -15.85 20.55 -7.81
C SER A 466 -15.71 22.07 -7.85
N GLY A 467 -14.70 22.57 -7.14
CA GLY A 467 -14.10 23.85 -7.44
C GLY A 467 -13.04 23.74 -8.54
N LYS A 468 -12.27 24.81 -8.71
CA LYS A 468 -11.10 24.82 -9.59
C LYS A 468 -9.96 23.95 -9.03
N HIS A 469 -9.80 23.92 -7.71
CA HIS A 469 -8.69 23.30 -7.00
C HIS A 469 -9.15 22.28 -5.93
N VAL A 470 -10.45 22.09 -5.73
CA VAL A 470 -11.01 21.13 -4.76
C VAL A 470 -12.11 20.26 -5.39
N ILE A 471 -12.30 19.05 -4.88
CA ILE A 471 -13.43 18.15 -5.17
C ILE A 471 -13.96 17.62 -3.84
N PHE A 472 -15.27 17.68 -3.64
CA PHE A 472 -15.98 17.00 -2.54
C PHE A 472 -16.81 15.86 -3.09
N THR A 473 -16.71 14.67 -2.48
CA THR A 473 -17.61 13.55 -2.74
C THR A 473 -18.41 13.23 -1.49
N PHE A 474 -19.68 13.64 -1.45
CA PHE A 474 -20.59 13.49 -0.30
C PHE A 474 -21.85 12.72 -0.66
N PRO A 475 -22.57 12.15 0.32
CA PRO A 475 -23.87 11.54 0.07
C PRO A 475 -24.82 12.51 -0.64
N ARG A 476 -25.66 12.01 -1.54
CA ARG A 476 -26.66 12.86 -2.24
C ARG A 476 -27.55 13.61 -1.25
N ALA A 477 -27.93 12.97 -0.13
CA ALA A 477 -28.77 13.60 0.89
C ALA A 477 -28.18 14.91 1.44
N SER A 478 -26.86 15.03 1.48
CA SER A 478 -26.12 16.20 1.97
C SER A 478 -26.31 17.46 1.13
N ILE A 479 -26.63 17.29 -0.16
CA ILE A 479 -26.68 18.40 -1.13
C ILE A 479 -28.09 18.79 -1.54
N LEU A 480 -29.11 18.03 -1.12
CA LEU A 480 -30.51 18.27 -1.53
C LEU A 480 -31.01 19.67 -1.14
N LYS A 481 -30.51 20.22 -0.03
CA LYS A 481 -30.84 21.58 0.45
C LYS A 481 -29.78 22.63 0.06
N LEU A 482 -28.78 22.25 -0.72
CA LEU A 482 -27.70 23.14 -1.14
C LEU A 482 -28.08 23.84 -2.45
N ASP A 483 -28.71 25.01 -2.33
CA ASP A 483 -29.24 25.77 -3.47
C ASP A 483 -28.15 26.26 -4.44
N ASP A 484 -27.01 26.71 -3.92
CA ASP A 484 -25.86 27.15 -4.73
C ASP A 484 -24.54 26.86 -4.00
N PRO A 485 -23.74 25.88 -4.46
CA PRO A 485 -22.43 25.57 -3.85
C PRO A 485 -21.32 26.52 -4.31
N THR A 486 -21.59 27.48 -5.21
CA THR A 486 -20.55 28.29 -5.87
C THR A 486 -19.63 28.99 -4.88
N ASN A 487 -20.21 29.68 -3.89
CA ASN A 487 -19.44 30.58 -3.04
C ASN A 487 -18.56 29.79 -2.04
N ILE A 488 -19.10 28.72 -1.44
CA ILE A 488 -18.30 27.85 -0.56
C ILE A 488 -17.18 27.12 -1.33
N LEU A 489 -17.42 26.66 -2.56
CA LEU A 489 -16.37 26.04 -3.38
C LEU A 489 -15.26 27.06 -3.72
N LYS A 490 -15.62 28.31 -4.05
CA LYS A 490 -14.64 29.39 -4.26
C LYS A 490 -13.81 29.69 -3.01
N MET A 491 -14.42 29.62 -1.82
CA MET A 491 -13.70 29.81 -0.55
C MET A 491 -12.67 28.70 -0.31
N PHE A 492 -12.97 27.44 -0.65
CA PHE A 492 -11.97 26.37 -0.60
C PHE A 492 -10.88 26.52 -1.68
N ASP A 493 -11.23 26.96 -2.89
CA ASP A 493 -10.25 27.26 -3.93
C ASP A 493 -9.28 28.38 -3.48
N GLU A 494 -9.80 29.43 -2.83
CA GLU A 494 -9.02 30.52 -2.27
C GLU A 494 -8.11 30.04 -1.12
N LEU A 495 -8.61 29.19 -0.22
CA LEU A 495 -7.82 28.55 0.83
C LEU A 495 -6.63 27.77 0.23
N ILE A 496 -6.87 26.94 -0.78
CA ILE A 496 -5.82 26.16 -1.43
C ILE A 496 -4.83 27.10 -2.13
N GLY A 497 -5.32 28.17 -2.78
CA GLY A 497 -4.47 29.24 -3.33
C GLY A 497 -3.58 29.89 -2.27
N HIS A 498 -4.10 30.17 -1.08
CA HIS A 498 -3.30 30.66 0.05
C HIS A 498 -2.25 29.66 0.48
N TYR A 499 -2.57 28.37 0.56
CA TYR A 499 -1.59 27.36 0.93
C TYR A 499 -0.45 27.26 -0.07
N HIS A 500 -0.75 27.27 -1.37
CA HIS A 500 0.28 27.33 -2.41
C HIS A 500 1.09 28.63 -2.37
N ASN A 501 0.46 29.77 -2.05
CA ASN A 501 1.18 31.03 -1.82
C ASN A 501 2.13 30.92 -0.62
N LEU A 502 1.71 30.37 0.52
CA LEU A 502 2.61 30.15 1.65
C LEU A 502 3.76 29.22 1.27
N ARG A 503 3.44 28.11 0.60
CA ARG A 503 4.40 27.13 0.07
C ARG A 503 5.29 27.70 -1.05
N GLN A 504 4.98 28.88 -1.58
CA GLN A 504 5.65 29.53 -2.72
C GLN A 504 5.63 28.70 -4.01
N THR A 505 4.49 28.10 -4.33
CA THR A 505 4.21 27.37 -5.59
C THR A 505 3.05 27.97 -6.33
N ASP A 506 2.97 27.72 -7.64
CA ASP A 506 1.74 27.96 -8.39
C ASP A 506 0.75 26.82 -8.11
N VAL A 507 -0.51 27.17 -7.80
CA VAL A 507 -1.59 26.21 -7.57
C VAL A 507 -1.97 25.45 -8.85
N ASN A 508 -1.76 26.05 -10.03
CA ASN A 508 -2.12 25.44 -11.31
C ASN A 508 -1.14 24.33 -11.76
N ASP A 509 0.01 24.21 -11.07
CA ASP A 509 0.99 23.14 -11.29
C ASP A 509 0.69 21.87 -10.47
N TYR A 510 -0.48 21.81 -9.83
CA TYR A 510 -0.89 20.73 -8.94
C TYR A 510 -2.32 20.27 -9.23
N ARG A 511 -2.55 18.97 -9.02
CA ARG A 511 -3.90 18.37 -9.04
C ARG A 511 -4.81 18.97 -7.98
N LYS A 512 -6.13 18.87 -8.19
CA LYS A 512 -7.14 19.27 -7.20
C LYS A 512 -6.96 18.50 -5.89
N ILE A 513 -7.29 19.10 -4.76
CA ILE A 513 -7.49 18.40 -3.49
C ILE A 513 -8.82 17.64 -3.56
N TRP A 514 -8.86 16.37 -3.19
CA TRP A 514 -10.08 15.57 -3.20
C TRP A 514 -10.45 15.18 -1.77
N ILE A 515 -11.68 15.49 -1.36
CA ILE A 515 -12.20 15.27 0.00
C ILE A 515 -13.39 14.31 -0.10
N VAL A 516 -13.34 13.22 0.65
CA VAL A 516 -14.37 12.16 0.66
C VAL A 516 -14.85 11.95 2.09
N ALA A 517 -16.17 11.93 2.30
CA ALA A 517 -16.75 11.53 3.57
C ALA A 517 -16.96 10.02 3.60
N ASP A 518 -16.56 9.37 4.69
CA ASP A 518 -16.64 7.93 4.89
C ASP A 518 -17.34 7.63 6.23
N LYS A 519 -18.07 6.53 6.27
CA LYS A 519 -18.61 5.98 7.53
C LYS A 519 -17.49 5.62 8.50
N GLN A 520 -16.34 5.20 7.98
CA GLN A 520 -15.18 4.80 8.76
C GLN A 520 -13.88 5.10 8.02
N PRO A 521 -13.21 6.22 8.37
CA PRO A 521 -11.79 6.42 8.07
C PRO A 521 -10.93 5.31 8.69
N VAL A 522 -9.82 4.95 8.04
CA VAL A 522 -8.90 3.91 8.51
C VAL A 522 -8.14 4.34 9.78
N ALA A 523 -7.86 5.64 9.91
CA ALA A 523 -7.14 6.22 11.03
C ALA A 523 -7.67 7.61 11.36
N GLY A 524 -7.65 7.95 12.65
CA GLY A 524 -8.06 9.27 13.13
C GLY A 524 -9.54 9.60 12.89
N TYR A 525 -9.88 10.87 13.11
CA TYR A 525 -11.18 11.43 12.73
C TYR A 525 -11.19 11.90 11.26
N MET A 526 -10.03 12.31 10.77
CA MET A 526 -9.73 12.58 9.37
C MET A 526 -8.29 12.13 9.10
N HIS A 527 -7.95 11.92 7.83
CA HIS A 527 -6.54 11.82 7.43
C HIS A 527 -6.31 12.37 6.03
N ALA A 528 -5.10 12.88 5.83
CA ALA A 528 -4.63 13.39 4.57
C ALA A 528 -4.40 12.28 3.53
N GLY A 529 -4.28 12.70 2.28
CA GLY A 529 -4.12 11.79 1.16
C GLY A 529 -4.79 12.31 -0.11
N TYR A 530 -5.03 11.39 -1.03
CA TYR A 530 -5.79 11.63 -2.24
C TYR A 530 -6.74 10.44 -2.48
N PRO A 531 -7.92 10.45 -1.84
CA PRO A 531 -8.56 11.58 -1.14
C PRO A 531 -8.04 11.85 0.28
N ILE A 532 -8.33 13.06 0.78
CA ILE A 532 -8.49 13.33 2.21
C ILE A 532 -9.80 12.65 2.64
N VAL A 533 -9.73 11.77 3.63
CA VAL A 533 -10.89 11.02 4.13
C VAL A 533 -11.36 11.63 5.44
N THR A 534 -12.68 11.78 5.58
CA THR A 534 -13.34 12.42 6.72
C THR A 534 -14.50 11.56 7.23
N HIS A 535 -14.97 11.77 8.46
CA HIS A 535 -16.23 11.16 8.92
C HIS A 535 -17.48 11.77 8.27
N LEU A 536 -18.58 11.01 8.21
CA LEU A 536 -19.85 11.43 7.59
C LEU A 536 -20.53 12.66 8.20
N ASP A 537 -20.25 13.01 9.45
CA ASP A 537 -20.84 14.18 10.12
C ASP A 537 -20.48 15.49 9.41
N VAL A 538 -19.28 15.58 8.82
CA VAL A 538 -18.85 16.76 8.07
C VAL A 538 -19.54 16.90 6.71
N ALA A 539 -20.33 15.89 6.32
CA ALA A 539 -21.22 15.90 5.18
C ALA A 539 -22.70 15.99 5.59
N ASN A 540 -23.04 16.20 6.87
CA ASN A 540 -24.44 16.31 7.30
C ASN A 540 -24.87 17.79 7.37
N ASP A 541 -25.85 18.18 6.55
CA ASP A 541 -26.32 19.57 6.43
C ASP A 541 -26.90 20.18 7.72
N ASN A 542 -27.21 19.34 8.71
CA ASN A 542 -27.73 19.79 10.01
C ASN A 542 -26.64 20.09 11.04
N GLU A 543 -25.38 19.72 10.76
CA GLU A 543 -24.26 19.90 11.69
C GLU A 543 -23.55 21.24 11.48
N GLU A 544 -22.91 21.77 12.54
CA GLU A 544 -22.01 22.92 12.42
C GLU A 544 -20.69 22.57 11.73
N CYS A 545 -20.30 21.29 11.74
CA CYS A 545 -19.10 20.80 11.04
C CYS A 545 -19.31 20.52 9.54
N PHE A 546 -20.52 20.76 8.99
CA PHE A 546 -20.79 20.56 7.57
C PHE A 546 -19.87 21.41 6.70
N LEU A 547 -18.95 20.79 5.94
CA LEU A 547 -17.89 21.52 5.23
C LEU A 547 -18.43 22.49 4.18
N LEU A 548 -19.64 22.27 3.66
CA LEU A 548 -20.26 23.15 2.67
C LEU A 548 -21.08 24.29 3.30
N LYS A 549 -20.96 24.50 4.62
CA LYS A 549 -21.63 25.57 5.36
C LYS A 549 -20.74 26.80 5.48
N GLU A 550 -21.02 27.82 4.66
CA GLU A 550 -20.24 29.07 4.61
C GLU A 550 -20.09 29.78 5.96
N SER A 551 -21.16 29.81 6.77
CA SER A 551 -21.13 30.48 8.07
C SER A 551 -20.15 29.84 9.03
N SER A 552 -20.01 28.52 8.96
CA SER A 552 -19.14 27.74 9.85
C SER A 552 -17.69 27.80 9.38
N PHE A 553 -17.48 27.82 8.05
CA PHE A 553 -16.18 28.11 7.47
C PHE A 553 -15.65 29.47 7.93
N LYS A 554 -16.42 30.56 7.78
CA LYS A 554 -16.00 31.92 8.15
C LYS A 554 -15.72 32.10 9.66
N LYS A 555 -16.35 31.27 10.51
CA LYS A 555 -16.10 31.22 11.95
C LYS A 555 -14.83 30.43 12.32
N GLY A 556 -14.16 29.80 11.35
CA GLY A 556 -12.99 28.97 11.57
C GLY A 556 -13.28 27.65 12.28
N LEU A 557 -14.48 27.08 12.12
CA LEU A 557 -14.87 25.83 12.80
C LEU A 557 -14.23 24.57 12.20
N PHE A 558 -13.53 24.67 11.08
CA PHE A 558 -13.03 23.52 10.33
C PHE A 558 -11.52 23.28 10.52
N TRP A 559 -11.03 23.27 11.77
CA TRP A 559 -9.61 22.99 12.05
C TRP A 559 -9.12 21.70 11.38
N GLY A 560 -9.89 20.62 11.51
CA GLY A 560 -9.55 19.30 10.94
C GLY A 560 -9.28 19.36 9.43
N ILE A 561 -10.19 19.92 8.62
CA ILE A 561 -9.94 19.94 7.17
C ILE A 561 -8.80 20.89 6.77
N PHE A 562 -8.62 22.01 7.46
CA PHE A 562 -7.49 22.91 7.21
C PHE A 562 -6.16 22.21 7.52
N HIS A 563 -6.14 21.40 8.57
CA HIS A 563 -5.03 20.57 8.99
C HIS A 563 -4.70 19.47 7.96
N GLU A 564 -5.69 18.71 7.49
CA GLU A 564 -5.46 17.66 6.47
C GLU A 564 -4.99 18.21 5.12
N ILE A 565 -5.54 19.37 4.70
CA ILE A 565 -5.02 20.05 3.50
C ILE A 565 -3.58 20.52 3.76
N GLY A 566 -3.25 20.91 5.00
CA GLY A 566 -1.91 21.32 5.41
C GLY A 566 -0.89 20.18 5.31
N HIS A 567 -1.29 18.94 5.65
CA HIS A 567 -0.45 17.75 5.43
C HIS A 567 -0.09 17.58 3.96
N ASN A 568 -1.04 17.78 3.04
CA ASN A 568 -0.77 17.72 1.59
C ASN A 568 0.19 18.82 1.09
N MET A 569 0.50 19.83 1.91
CA MET A 569 1.47 20.88 1.59
C MET A 569 2.89 20.63 2.12
N GLN A 570 3.05 19.65 3.02
CA GLN A 570 4.34 19.33 3.62
C GLN A 570 5.36 18.84 2.59
N LEU A 571 6.63 19.13 2.87
CA LEU A 571 7.76 18.55 2.15
C LEU A 571 8.73 17.92 3.16
N PRO A 572 9.34 16.76 2.84
CA PRO A 572 10.30 16.08 3.73
C PRO A 572 11.50 16.96 4.14
N GLU A 573 11.87 17.95 3.31
CA GLU A 573 13.03 18.80 3.53
C GLU A 573 12.87 19.74 4.74
N TRP A 574 11.66 20.19 5.07
CA TRP A 574 11.40 21.06 6.22
C TRP A 574 10.56 20.40 7.32
N THR A 575 10.13 19.14 7.11
CA THR A 575 9.35 18.35 8.06
C THR A 575 10.28 17.35 8.73
N PHE A 576 10.94 17.78 9.80
CA PHE A 576 11.83 16.93 10.58
C PHE A 576 11.05 16.10 11.61
N GLU A 577 11.70 15.07 12.15
CA GLU A 577 11.12 14.15 13.13
C GLU A 577 10.39 14.87 14.27
N GLY A 578 9.19 14.38 14.63
CA GLY A 578 8.32 15.02 15.62
C GLY A 578 7.51 16.22 15.12
N THR A 579 7.68 16.63 13.85
CA THR A 579 6.94 17.79 13.28
C THR A 579 5.93 17.46 12.19
N GLY A 580 5.65 16.18 11.97
CA GLY A 580 4.60 15.72 11.03
C GLY A 580 3.24 16.36 11.34
N GLU A 581 2.84 16.35 12.61
CA GLU A 581 1.60 16.96 13.12
C GLU A 581 1.73 18.46 13.47
N VAL A 582 2.89 19.06 13.18
CA VAL A 582 3.21 20.44 13.58
C VAL A 582 3.34 21.35 12.35
N THR A 583 4.14 20.96 11.37
CA THR A 583 4.39 21.80 10.19
C THR A 583 3.18 21.89 9.25
N CYS A 584 2.30 20.88 9.22
CA CYS A 584 0.98 20.98 8.59
C CYS A 584 0.15 22.12 9.20
N ASN A 585 0.24 22.30 10.52
CA ASN A 585 -0.50 23.33 11.24
C ASN A 585 0.03 24.77 11.05
N ILE A 586 1.22 24.94 10.46
CA ILE A 586 1.65 26.26 9.97
C ILE A 586 0.70 26.72 8.84
N PHE A 587 0.32 25.80 7.95
CA PHE A 587 -0.66 26.07 6.91
C PHE A 587 -2.06 26.28 7.49
N THR A 588 -2.47 25.48 8.47
CA THR A 588 -3.74 25.67 9.20
C THR A 588 -3.87 27.08 9.77
N LEU A 589 -2.87 27.53 10.54
CA LEU A 589 -2.84 28.88 11.11
C LEU A 589 -2.87 29.96 10.02
N TYR A 590 -2.15 29.76 8.92
CA TYR A 590 -2.16 30.69 7.79
C TYR A 590 -3.53 30.78 7.12
N GLY A 591 -4.13 29.64 6.77
CA GLY A 591 -5.44 29.58 6.15
C GLY A 591 -6.51 30.22 7.02
N MET A 592 -6.53 29.90 8.32
CA MET A 592 -7.51 30.48 9.23
C MET A 592 -7.33 31.98 9.44
N GLN A 593 -6.10 32.48 9.41
CA GLN A 593 -5.89 33.93 9.41
C GLN A 593 -6.41 34.58 8.12
N MET A 594 -6.04 34.04 6.97
CA MET A 594 -6.41 34.62 5.67
C MET A 594 -7.91 34.53 5.40
N MET A 595 -8.53 33.40 5.74
CA MET A 595 -9.92 33.11 5.40
C MET A 595 -10.92 33.47 6.50
N CYS A 596 -10.50 33.38 7.77
CA CYS A 596 -11.40 33.56 8.93
C CYS A 596 -11.02 34.77 9.80
N GLY A 597 -9.91 35.45 9.50
CA GLY A 597 -9.44 36.60 10.28
C GLY A 597 -8.94 36.23 11.69
N ILE A 598 -8.64 34.96 11.94
CA ILE A 598 -8.19 34.50 13.26
C ILE A 598 -6.68 34.69 13.37
N ASP A 599 -6.24 35.50 14.32
CA ASP A 599 -4.82 35.71 14.58
C ASP A 599 -4.17 34.41 15.09
N PRO A 600 -3.03 33.96 14.49
CA PRO A 600 -2.38 32.71 14.83
C PRO A 600 -2.02 32.59 16.31
N TRP A 601 -1.57 33.66 16.96
CA TRP A 601 -1.07 33.62 18.34
C TRP A 601 -2.18 33.50 19.37
N ILE A 602 -3.38 34.00 19.04
CA ILE A 602 -4.56 33.91 19.91
C ILE A 602 -5.61 32.92 19.39
N HIS A 603 -5.19 32.05 18.46
CA HIS A 603 -6.03 31.01 17.89
C HIS A 603 -6.61 30.12 19.01
N PRO A 604 -7.93 29.78 18.97
CA PRO A 604 -8.56 28.96 20.01
C PRO A 604 -7.79 27.66 20.33
N TRP A 605 -7.36 26.93 19.30
CA TRP A 605 -6.58 25.69 19.47
C TRP A 605 -5.26 25.90 20.24
N LEU A 606 -4.52 27.00 20.00
CA LEU A 606 -3.32 27.28 20.80
C LEU A 606 -3.68 27.70 22.23
N LYS A 607 -4.74 28.49 22.42
CA LYS A 607 -5.21 28.87 23.77
C LYS A 607 -5.60 27.64 24.59
N ASP A 608 -6.31 26.69 23.99
CA ASP A 608 -6.73 25.46 24.65
C ASP A 608 -5.53 24.58 25.04
N ASN A 609 -4.42 24.68 24.30
CA ASN A 609 -3.18 23.96 24.56
C ASN A 609 -2.12 24.76 25.34
N LEU A 610 -2.41 26.02 25.70
CA LEU A 610 -1.53 26.86 26.51
C LEU A 610 -1.10 26.19 27.83
N PRO A 611 -1.99 25.51 28.59
CA PRO A 611 -1.58 24.81 29.82
C PRO A 611 -0.50 23.75 29.59
N ARG A 612 -0.50 23.05 28.45
CA ARG A 612 0.52 22.05 28.12
C ARG A 612 1.86 22.70 27.81
N ALA A 613 1.86 23.77 27.01
CA ALA A 613 3.07 24.54 26.72
C ALA A 613 3.68 25.16 27.99
N LEU A 614 2.84 25.69 28.90
CA LEU A 614 3.30 26.22 30.18
C LEU A 614 3.89 25.13 31.08
N LYS A 615 3.28 23.94 31.11
CA LYS A 615 3.81 22.81 31.85
C LYS A 615 5.21 22.45 31.35
N TYR A 616 5.35 22.24 30.04
CA TYR A 616 6.62 21.91 29.38
C TYR A 616 7.71 22.96 29.66
N LEU A 617 7.40 24.25 29.47
CA LEU A 617 8.38 25.34 29.66
C LEU A 617 8.79 25.56 31.13
N ASN A 618 7.99 25.09 32.10
CA ASN A 618 8.30 25.18 33.53
C ASN A 618 9.08 23.97 34.07
N GLU A 619 9.35 22.96 33.23
CA GLU A 619 10.24 21.87 33.61
C GLU A 619 11.66 22.37 33.88
N VAL A 620 12.34 21.73 34.83
CA VAL A 620 13.71 22.10 35.19
C VAL A 620 14.63 21.92 33.99
N GLU A 621 14.46 20.82 33.25
CA GLU A 621 15.19 20.47 32.03
C GLU A 621 14.20 19.89 31.00
N PRO A 622 13.51 20.73 30.20
CA PRO A 622 12.65 20.24 29.14
C PRO A 622 13.46 19.46 28.10
N SER A 623 12.94 18.33 27.64
CA SER A 623 13.62 17.46 26.69
C SER A 623 13.08 17.61 25.26
N PHE A 624 13.95 17.39 24.26
CA PHE A 624 13.54 17.38 22.85
C PHE A 624 12.67 16.17 22.50
N GLU A 625 12.90 15.02 23.13
CA GLU A 625 12.08 13.82 22.91
C GLU A 625 10.63 14.05 23.37
N GLU A 626 10.42 14.71 24.52
CA GLU A 626 9.08 15.10 24.95
C GLU A 626 8.46 16.12 24.00
N TRP A 627 9.23 17.10 23.54
CA TRP A 627 8.79 18.07 22.53
C TRP A 627 8.29 17.38 21.25
N LYS A 628 9.06 16.42 20.71
CA LYS A 628 8.70 15.66 19.51
C LYS A 628 7.40 14.86 19.69
N SER A 629 7.13 14.39 20.90
CA SER A 629 5.92 13.63 21.23
C SER A 629 4.68 14.50 21.46
N CYS A 630 4.83 15.83 21.53
CA CYS A 630 3.76 16.77 21.86
C CYS A 630 3.57 17.83 20.76
N PRO A 631 2.84 17.51 19.67
CA PRO A 631 2.62 18.45 18.56
C PRO A 631 2.01 19.78 19.00
N GLU A 632 1.17 19.77 20.05
CA GLU A 632 0.53 20.96 20.57
C GLU A 632 1.50 21.91 21.27
N VAL A 633 2.61 21.39 21.80
CA VAL A 633 3.74 22.18 22.29
C VAL A 633 4.57 22.67 21.11
N GLY A 634 4.84 21.79 20.13
CA GLY A 634 5.65 22.12 18.97
C GLY A 634 5.12 23.27 18.13
N LEU A 635 3.80 23.40 17.98
CA LEU A 635 3.19 24.46 17.18
C LEU A 635 3.46 25.87 17.73
N PHE A 636 3.63 26.03 19.05
CA PHE A 636 3.91 27.34 19.65
C PHE A 636 5.19 27.97 19.12
N VAL A 637 6.21 27.17 18.80
CA VAL A 637 7.48 27.66 18.25
C VAL A 637 7.22 28.42 16.95
N PHE A 638 6.48 27.80 16.03
CA PHE A 638 6.15 28.37 14.74
C PHE A 638 5.18 29.56 14.87
N ALA A 639 4.21 29.48 15.78
CA ALA A 639 3.32 30.60 16.07
C ALA A 639 4.08 31.83 16.62
N GLN A 640 5.12 31.64 17.43
CA GLN A 640 6.01 32.73 17.88
C GLN A 640 6.80 33.33 16.71
N LEU A 641 7.34 32.49 15.83
CA LEU A 641 8.06 32.97 14.64
C LEU A 641 7.15 33.82 13.73
N ILE A 642 5.90 33.40 13.54
CA ILE A 642 4.88 34.16 12.81
C ILE A 642 4.59 35.49 13.53
N LYS A 643 4.38 35.45 14.85
CA LYS A 643 4.11 36.63 15.67
C LYS A 643 5.23 37.67 15.58
N TYR A 644 6.49 37.24 15.59
CA TYR A 644 7.64 38.14 15.65
C TYR A 644 8.13 38.61 14.28
N PHE A 645 8.04 37.77 13.25
CA PHE A 645 8.68 38.03 11.95
C PHE A 645 7.69 38.00 10.77
N GLY A 646 6.44 37.61 11.00
CA GLY A 646 5.39 37.59 9.99
C GLY A 646 5.52 36.46 8.96
N TRP A 647 4.48 36.31 8.13
CA TRP A 647 4.39 35.25 7.13
C TRP A 647 5.40 35.37 6.00
N ASP A 648 5.86 36.59 5.67
CA ASP A 648 6.80 36.78 4.57
C ASP A 648 8.17 36.14 4.86
N MET A 649 8.56 36.03 6.12
CA MET A 649 9.73 35.25 6.51
C MET A 649 9.53 33.76 6.20
N LEU A 650 8.39 33.18 6.58
CA LEU A 650 8.09 31.77 6.33
C LEU A 650 7.95 31.45 4.84
N LYS A 651 7.34 32.34 4.05
CA LYS A 651 7.32 32.22 2.58
C LYS A 651 8.74 32.12 2.02
N LYS A 652 9.62 33.06 2.39
CA LYS A 652 11.03 33.04 1.96
C LYS A 652 11.76 31.78 2.45
N LEU A 653 11.47 31.33 3.66
CA LEU A 653 12.00 30.07 4.19
C LEU A 653 11.59 28.88 3.32
N PHE A 654 10.30 28.68 3.07
CA PHE A 654 9.82 27.58 2.23
C PHE A 654 10.33 27.66 0.79
N ALA A 655 10.46 28.86 0.21
CA ALA A 655 11.11 29.04 -1.09
C ALA A 655 12.58 28.57 -1.08
N SER A 656 13.32 28.90 -0.02
CA SER A 656 14.75 28.59 0.07
C SER A 656 15.05 27.08 0.12
N PHE A 657 14.15 26.28 0.71
CA PHE A 657 14.27 24.82 0.74
C PHE A 657 14.18 24.19 -0.65
N LYS A 658 13.43 24.79 -1.59
CA LYS A 658 13.30 24.27 -2.97
C LYS A 658 14.58 24.41 -3.78
N SER A 659 15.26 25.55 -3.60
CA SER A 659 16.52 25.87 -4.28
C SER A 659 17.74 25.20 -3.64
N TYR A 660 17.58 24.58 -2.46
CA TYR A 660 18.71 24.06 -1.72
C TYR A 660 19.33 22.83 -2.38
N ARG A 661 20.66 22.86 -2.49
CA ARG A 661 21.55 21.77 -2.91
C ARG A 661 22.77 21.88 -1.99
N PRO A 662 23.23 20.83 -1.28
CA PRO A 662 22.93 19.39 -1.40
C PRO A 662 21.63 18.93 -0.73
N LYS A 663 21.28 17.65 -0.86
CA LYS A 663 20.15 17.03 -0.15
C LYS A 663 20.45 16.98 1.36
N LEU A 664 19.46 17.27 2.19
CA LEU A 664 19.55 17.13 3.65
C LEU A 664 19.49 15.63 3.98
N ASN A 665 20.54 15.10 4.63
CA ASN A 665 20.73 13.66 4.79
C ASN A 665 20.46 13.16 6.22
N SER A 666 20.28 14.06 7.19
CA SER A 666 19.96 13.72 8.58
C SER A 666 18.87 14.63 9.17
N GLU A 667 18.21 14.18 10.24
CA GLU A 667 17.23 15.00 10.97
C GLU A 667 17.88 16.23 11.62
N GLN A 668 19.11 16.10 12.13
CA GLN A 668 19.85 17.24 12.66
C GLN A 668 20.13 18.31 11.59
N ASP A 669 20.46 17.90 10.35
CA ASP A 669 20.66 18.85 9.24
C ASP A 669 19.38 19.63 8.94
N LYS A 670 18.21 18.98 9.00
CA LYS A 670 16.92 19.64 8.79
C LYS A 670 16.64 20.67 9.88
N ILE A 671 16.85 20.31 11.15
CA ILE A 671 16.68 21.21 12.30
C ILE A 671 17.62 22.41 12.17
N ASP A 672 18.92 22.16 12.00
CA ASP A 672 19.92 23.21 11.85
C ASP A 672 19.59 24.13 10.67
N ARG A 673 19.22 23.55 9.52
CA ARG A 673 18.88 24.32 8.32
C ARG A 673 17.67 25.21 8.55
N TRP A 674 16.65 24.72 9.26
CA TRP A 674 15.47 25.50 9.61
C TRP A 674 15.84 26.77 10.38
N PHE A 675 16.66 26.63 11.43
CA PHE A 675 17.06 27.76 12.28
C PHE A 675 18.11 28.66 11.63
N LEU A 676 19.00 28.12 10.79
CA LEU A 676 19.96 28.89 10.02
C LEU A 676 19.27 29.83 9.03
N ILE A 677 18.33 29.30 8.22
CA ILE A 677 17.57 30.13 7.27
C ILE A 677 16.74 31.16 8.04
N SER A 678 16.08 30.76 9.12
CA SER A 678 15.26 31.69 9.90
C SER A 678 16.08 32.79 10.54
N SER A 679 17.28 32.50 11.02
CA SER A 679 18.19 33.50 11.57
C SER A 679 18.70 34.45 10.49
N GLU A 680 19.06 33.90 9.32
CA GLU A 680 19.41 34.70 8.13
C GLU A 680 18.29 35.66 7.73
N LEU A 681 17.06 35.18 7.60
CA LEU A 681 15.91 35.95 7.14
C LEU A 681 15.38 36.95 8.16
N SER A 682 15.45 36.62 9.46
CA SER A 682 15.05 37.53 10.54
C SER A 682 16.11 38.59 10.84
N GLY A 683 17.37 38.32 10.48
CA GLY A 683 18.51 39.16 10.84
C GLY A 683 19.00 38.97 12.28
N PHE A 684 18.48 37.98 13.01
CA PHE A 684 18.84 37.70 14.40
C PHE A 684 19.27 36.25 14.58
N ASN A 685 20.20 36.01 15.51
CA ASN A 685 20.53 34.67 15.97
C ASN A 685 19.35 34.08 16.77
N LEU A 686 18.68 33.06 16.22
CA LEU A 686 17.53 32.40 16.84
C LEU A 686 17.89 31.22 17.74
N ALA A 687 19.17 30.98 18.04
CA ALA A 687 19.59 29.97 19.01
C ALA A 687 18.91 30.11 20.40
N PRO A 688 18.66 31.32 20.94
CA PRO A 688 17.88 31.48 22.18
C PRO A 688 16.46 30.92 22.08
N LEU A 689 15.80 31.07 20.93
CA LEU A 689 14.45 30.53 20.72
C LEU A 689 14.47 29.00 20.62
N ALA A 690 15.43 28.43 19.89
CA ALA A 690 15.61 26.97 19.85
C ALA A 690 15.87 26.40 21.25
N TYR A 691 16.77 27.05 22.00
CA TYR A 691 17.12 26.64 23.36
C TYR A 691 15.94 26.77 24.32
N LEU A 692 15.11 27.81 24.20
CA LEU A 692 13.89 27.97 25.00
C LEU A 692 13.02 26.71 24.95
N TRP A 693 12.83 26.16 23.74
CA TRP A 693 12.02 24.98 23.45
C TRP A 693 12.80 23.66 23.44
N ALA A 694 14.03 23.66 23.95
CA ALA A 694 14.93 22.51 23.99
C ALA A 694 15.21 21.85 22.62
N ILE A 695 15.08 22.61 21.52
CA ILE A 695 15.39 22.11 20.17
C ILE A 695 16.92 22.11 19.99
N PRO A 696 17.54 20.96 19.70
CA PRO A 696 18.99 20.85 19.63
C PRO A 696 19.53 21.49 18.34
N LEU A 697 20.56 22.31 18.50
CA LEU A 697 21.32 22.87 17.39
C LEU A 697 22.75 22.37 17.46
N SER A 698 23.32 22.00 16.31
CA SER A 698 24.73 21.63 16.25
C SER A 698 25.64 22.81 16.61
N VAL A 699 26.87 22.49 17.01
CA VAL A 699 27.91 23.51 17.27
C VAL A 699 28.13 24.36 16.01
N GLY A 700 28.24 23.73 14.84
CA GLY A 700 28.44 24.44 13.58
C GLY A 700 27.30 25.41 13.25
N ALA A 701 26.05 25.01 13.45
CA ALA A 701 24.91 25.90 13.24
C ALA A 701 24.94 27.10 14.21
N ARG A 702 25.22 26.87 15.49
CA ARG A 702 25.35 27.93 16.50
C ARG A 702 26.47 28.92 16.16
N ASP A 703 27.63 28.43 15.72
CA ASP A 703 28.78 29.27 15.33
C ASP A 703 28.47 30.16 14.13
N VAL A 704 27.69 29.66 13.17
CA VAL A 704 27.23 30.45 12.03
C VAL A 704 26.25 31.53 12.48
N MET A 705 25.26 31.19 13.31
CA MET A 705 24.26 32.14 13.79
C MET A 705 24.83 33.19 14.76
N ALA A 706 25.90 32.86 15.51
CA ALA A 706 26.58 33.79 16.43
C ALA A 706 27.12 35.06 15.76
N LYS A 707 27.24 35.07 14.42
CA LYS A 707 27.62 36.25 13.64
C LYS A 707 26.52 37.32 13.56
N GLN A 708 25.29 36.99 13.94
CA GLN A 708 24.15 37.90 13.95
C GLN A 708 23.83 38.40 15.36
N PRO A 709 23.17 39.57 15.50
CA PRO A 709 22.68 40.04 16.79
C PRO A 709 21.79 38.99 17.47
N ILE A 710 22.00 38.78 18.76
CA ILE A 710 21.20 37.82 19.54
C ILE A 710 19.74 38.25 19.55
N PHE A 711 18.83 37.33 19.22
CA PHE A 711 17.40 37.59 19.35
C PHE A 711 17.03 37.80 20.82
N GLN A 712 16.55 39.00 21.14
CA GLN A 712 16.02 39.30 22.46
C GLN A 712 14.51 39.06 22.46
N PHE A 713 14.03 38.26 23.42
CA PHE A 713 12.60 38.05 23.60
C PHE A 713 11.89 39.40 23.82
N PRO A 714 10.84 39.71 23.05
CA PRO A 714 10.10 40.97 23.19
C PRO A 714 9.55 41.19 24.60
N GLU A 715 9.46 42.45 25.02
CA GLU A 715 8.77 42.81 26.25
C GLU A 715 7.25 42.58 26.07
N LYS A 716 6.61 41.98 27.09
CA LYS A 716 5.17 41.69 27.13
C LYS A 716 4.71 40.61 26.14
N ASP A 717 5.41 39.48 26.10
CA ASP A 717 4.91 38.31 25.36
C ASP A 717 3.95 37.48 26.26
N PRO A 718 2.69 37.25 25.84
CA PRO A 718 1.69 36.57 26.66
C PRO A 718 2.05 35.16 27.14
N LEU A 719 2.91 34.44 26.43
CA LEU A 719 3.40 33.12 26.84
C LEU A 719 4.63 33.29 27.75
N LEU A 720 5.60 34.08 27.32
CA LEU A 720 6.89 34.19 28.03
C LEU A 720 6.76 34.91 29.38
N ASP A 721 5.81 35.84 29.50
CA ASP A 721 5.50 36.51 30.77
C ASP A 721 4.99 35.53 31.85
N LEU A 722 4.46 34.38 31.43
CA LEU A 722 3.98 33.31 32.33
C LEU A 722 5.07 32.31 32.73
N VAL A 723 6.26 32.38 32.12
CA VAL A 723 7.41 31.50 32.39
C VAL A 723 8.71 32.28 32.63
N PRO A 724 8.73 33.28 33.53
CA PRO A 724 9.88 34.17 33.71
C PRO A 724 11.15 33.44 34.17
N GLY A 725 11.01 32.32 34.91
CA GLY A 725 12.14 31.49 35.32
C GLY A 725 12.89 30.90 34.12
N ARG A 726 12.16 30.32 33.17
CA ARG A 726 12.71 29.78 31.93
C ARG A 726 13.34 30.87 31.07
N VAL A 727 12.66 32.00 30.89
CA VAL A 727 13.18 33.15 30.13
C VAL A 727 14.50 33.66 30.71
N ASN A 728 14.58 33.82 32.04
CA ASN A 728 15.81 34.26 32.71
C ASN A 728 16.94 33.24 32.57
N HIS A 729 16.62 31.94 32.63
CA HIS A 729 17.60 30.88 32.39
C HIS A 729 18.21 30.97 30.99
N VAL A 730 17.38 31.11 29.95
CA VAL A 730 17.85 31.28 28.56
C VAL A 730 18.69 32.57 28.42
N LYS A 731 18.22 33.70 28.97
CA LYS A 731 18.97 34.96 28.93
C LYS A 731 20.36 34.82 29.58
N ASN A 732 20.45 34.17 30.74
CA ASN A 732 21.72 33.96 31.44
C ASN A 732 22.68 33.01 30.69
N TYR A 733 22.14 32.10 29.88
CA TYR A 733 22.96 31.20 29.05
C TYR A 733 23.62 31.93 27.87
N PHE A 734 22.90 32.87 27.23
CA PHE A 734 23.38 33.57 26.02
C PHE A 734 23.97 34.98 26.26
N LEU A 735 23.82 35.55 27.47
CA LEU A 735 24.42 36.85 27.85
C LEU A 735 25.78 36.71 28.57
N LYS A 736 26.25 35.48 28.80
CA LYS A 736 27.63 35.17 29.20
C LYS A 736 28.48 34.96 27.96
#